data_AF-A0A3B4YSG6-F1
#
_entry.id   AF-A0A3B4YSG6-F1
#
_cell.length_a   1.000
_cell.length_b   1.000
_cell.length_c   1.000
_cell.angle_alpha   90.00
_cell.angle_beta   90.00
_cell.angle_gamma   90.00
#
_symmetry.space_group_name_H-M   'P 1'
#
loop_
_entity.id
_entity.type
_entity.pdbx_description
1 polymer ?
#
loop_
_entity_poly.entity_id
_entity_poly.type
_entity_poly.pdbx_seq_one_letter_code
_entity_poly.pdbx_strand_id
1 'polypeptide(L)'
;MSALVQPGVKVSELCEDGDKLLEAGELGRATCLYMSAFRTHATSTVSHMRKLEKSSLIGVISTLESWLDSYGENKPAESFNKGLAAVFLSTLCPNNLTATVFKMESLLQSGGHGCEEIFARCTALLEGKRNPPPEGFSRMVLEITRALSCLFAEPHTIKGLKLYLKAYQKNKSEIVTLVKTRQAQHLSKIVKALTVQIMHMHPSLMFDSEWAVTTKENDKLSVEATALMMEFLLAISPGNRKVQELQAVHMFLTGRFGDSAEVYSALLHHGHCQKMSESSTDKSFQDSPERRAWLLTGRAAACFSAGGRTAEACGDLGEAFEIHPATARIYFQKLFTDHGAGVAARNHLRQQAERGLHGYRERVLLRPDLRSTEGVELLDPVITKLRTLCLLEPDGGGRELRVRLADCLLLRGEHKEALSICSQLAATQSQQSYQNTVQVLCGYARLLSDDHKGALEDFQAVIEHNAPHPSSCVRALCGRGLLRMMGGLNYLTALDYVTASRLHPQEAALTVRCLVPWNCRGLLFTVLLEQGRVMLEGTGEHKSKSRSTEDSQHLQQEDQLNVMSKRDNHRSGTPAGVHSLALLLMELQPGADGPQILAADALYQLGRVEEAYRLLLSVGPTGPRAPVLARLALLQLHRGFLYDTNQ
;
A
#
# COMPACT_ATOMS: atom_id res chain seq x y z
N MET A 1 -2.66 31.98 -51.91
CA MET A 1 -3.41 32.18 -53.17
C MET A 1 -4.72 32.89 -52.85
N SER A 2 -5.04 33.86 -53.72
CA SER A 2 -6.20 34.76 -53.80
C SER A 2 -7.31 34.69 -52.73
N ALA A 3 -7.47 35.77 -51.97
CA ALA A 3 -8.72 36.13 -51.32
C ALA A 3 -9.13 37.53 -51.78
N LEU A 4 -10.43 37.69 -52.02
CA LEU A 4 -11.05 38.75 -52.79
C LEU A 4 -10.74 40.16 -52.28
N VAL A 5 -10.41 41.04 -53.23
CA VAL A 5 -10.51 42.49 -53.09
C VAL A 5 -11.99 42.85 -53.00
N GLN A 6 -12.47 43.28 -51.83
CA GLN A 6 -13.71 44.04 -51.72
C GLN A 6 -13.42 45.55 -51.91
N PRO A 7 -14.36 46.30 -52.48
CA PRO A 7 -14.13 47.61 -53.07
C PRO A 7 -13.83 48.69 -52.03
N GLY A 8 -13.13 49.72 -52.48
CA GLY A 8 -12.44 50.71 -51.64
C GLY A 8 -13.37 51.48 -50.71
N VAL A 9 -13.18 51.26 -49.41
CA VAL A 9 -13.44 52.31 -48.42
C VAL A 9 -12.23 53.24 -48.49
N LYS A 10 -12.45 54.53 -48.72
CA LYS A 10 -11.32 55.47 -48.79
C LYS A 10 -10.70 55.58 -47.40
N VAL A 11 -9.37 55.61 -47.32
CA VAL A 11 -8.62 55.81 -46.06
C VAL A 11 -9.10 57.07 -45.34
N SER A 12 -9.49 58.11 -46.09
CA SER A 12 -10.07 59.34 -45.54
C SER A 12 -11.40 59.10 -44.83
N GLU A 13 -12.29 58.28 -45.38
CA GLU A 13 -13.60 57.97 -44.80
C GLU A 13 -13.44 57.19 -43.48
N LEU A 14 -12.52 56.21 -43.43
CA LEU A 14 -12.21 55.46 -42.21
C LEU A 14 -11.58 56.31 -41.11
N CYS A 15 -10.71 57.26 -41.48
CA CYS A 15 -10.12 58.20 -40.53
C CYS A 15 -11.16 59.21 -40.02
N GLU A 16 -11.99 59.77 -40.90
CA GLU A 16 -13.07 60.71 -40.53
C GLU A 16 -14.12 60.07 -39.62
N ASP A 17 -14.51 58.82 -39.90
CA ASP A 17 -15.42 58.07 -39.03
C ASP A 17 -14.75 57.67 -37.70
N GLY A 18 -13.43 57.43 -37.72
CA GLY A 18 -12.62 57.27 -36.52
C GLY A 18 -12.61 58.52 -35.65
N ASP A 19 -12.47 59.70 -36.25
CA ASP A 19 -12.45 61.00 -35.56
C ASP A 19 -13.79 61.28 -34.88
N LYS A 20 -14.92 61.04 -35.56
CA LYS A 20 -16.26 61.18 -34.96
C LYS A 20 -16.45 60.30 -33.72
N LEU A 21 -15.95 59.06 -33.75
CA LEU A 21 -16.02 58.14 -32.61
C LEU A 21 -15.04 58.54 -31.50
N LEU A 22 -13.91 59.14 -31.86
CA LEU A 22 -12.95 59.64 -30.90
C LEU A 22 -13.49 60.87 -30.16
N GLU A 23 -14.19 61.76 -30.86
CA GLU A 23 -14.94 62.90 -30.28
C GLU A 23 -16.08 62.43 -29.36
N ALA A 24 -16.73 61.31 -29.70
CA ALA A 24 -17.76 60.68 -28.87
C ALA A 24 -17.20 59.93 -27.63
N GLY A 25 -15.88 59.90 -27.44
CA GLY A 25 -15.21 59.22 -26.32
C GLY A 25 -15.07 57.69 -26.49
N GLU A 26 -15.44 57.14 -27.65
CA GLU A 26 -15.37 55.71 -27.94
C GLU A 26 -13.99 55.28 -28.47
N LEU A 27 -12.96 55.46 -27.64
CA LEU A 27 -11.54 55.24 -27.98
C LEU A 27 -11.24 53.86 -28.59
N GLY A 28 -11.89 52.80 -28.08
CA GLY A 28 -11.70 51.44 -28.59
C GLY A 28 -12.16 51.27 -30.04
N ARG A 29 -13.34 51.79 -30.38
CA ARG A 29 -13.91 51.69 -31.73
C ARG A 29 -13.22 52.62 -32.72
N ALA A 30 -12.86 53.83 -32.28
CA ALA A 30 -12.01 54.74 -33.07
C ALA A 30 -10.67 54.09 -33.43
N THR A 31 -10.00 53.47 -32.44
CA THR A 31 -8.71 52.78 -32.66
C THR A 31 -8.86 51.59 -33.63
N CYS A 32 -10.00 50.87 -33.63
CA CYS A 32 -10.27 49.80 -34.60
C CYS A 32 -10.38 50.34 -36.03
N LEU A 33 -11.09 51.47 -36.22
CA LEU A 33 -11.21 52.12 -37.53
C LEU A 33 -9.86 52.62 -38.04
N TYR A 34 -9.05 53.25 -37.19
CA TYR A 34 -7.69 53.65 -37.58
C TYR A 34 -6.79 52.45 -37.89
N MET A 35 -6.92 51.33 -37.18
CA MET A 35 -6.17 50.11 -37.49
C MET A 35 -6.61 49.50 -38.84
N SER A 36 -7.90 49.57 -39.17
CA SER A 36 -8.42 49.17 -40.48
C SER A 36 -7.92 50.08 -41.61
N ALA A 37 -7.88 51.40 -41.38
CA ALA A 37 -7.28 52.37 -42.28
C ALA A 37 -5.78 52.09 -42.47
N PHE A 38 -5.05 51.80 -41.39
CA PHE A 38 -3.63 51.44 -41.42
C PHE A 38 -3.36 50.16 -42.23
N ARG A 39 -4.24 49.17 -42.14
CA ARG A 39 -4.17 47.94 -42.95
C ARG A 39 -4.27 48.23 -44.45
N THR A 40 -5.09 49.21 -44.84
CA THR A 40 -5.28 49.60 -46.25
C THR A 40 -4.17 50.52 -46.77
N HIS A 41 -3.74 51.51 -45.97
CA HIS A 41 -2.65 52.42 -46.34
C HIS A 41 -1.94 53.02 -45.11
N ALA A 42 -0.81 52.43 -44.73
CA ALA A 42 -0.08 52.75 -43.51
C ALA A 42 0.42 54.21 -43.45
N THR A 43 0.98 54.74 -44.54
CA THR A 43 1.62 56.07 -44.56
C THR A 43 0.61 57.21 -44.45
N SER A 44 -0.54 57.09 -45.13
CA SER A 44 -1.63 58.08 -45.05
C SER A 44 -2.30 58.07 -43.68
N THR A 45 -2.47 56.89 -43.08
CA THR A 45 -3.07 56.78 -41.75
C THR A 45 -2.14 57.35 -40.68
N VAL A 46 -0.83 57.05 -40.73
CA VAL A 46 0.15 57.62 -39.77
C VAL A 46 0.28 59.14 -39.93
N SER A 47 0.23 59.66 -41.15
CA SER A 47 0.26 61.12 -41.37
C SER A 47 -0.99 61.81 -40.86
N HIS A 48 -2.16 61.16 -40.96
CA HIS A 48 -3.40 61.60 -40.33
C HIS A 48 -3.30 61.60 -38.80
N MET A 49 -2.86 60.49 -38.20
CA MET A 49 -2.71 60.36 -36.74
C MET A 49 -1.77 61.39 -36.13
N ARG A 50 -0.71 61.80 -36.85
CA ARG A 50 0.22 62.85 -36.39
C ARG A 50 -0.37 64.25 -36.41
N LYS A 51 -1.51 64.47 -37.10
CA LYS A 51 -2.23 65.74 -37.14
C LYS A 51 -3.28 65.87 -36.04
N LEU A 52 -3.64 64.78 -35.37
CA LEU A 52 -4.58 64.80 -34.25
C LEU A 52 -4.00 65.52 -33.03
N GLU A 53 -4.89 65.96 -32.14
CA GLU A 53 -4.52 66.50 -30.84
C GLU A 53 -3.68 65.49 -30.03
N LYS A 54 -2.72 66.01 -29.26
CA LYS A 54 -1.79 65.16 -28.49
C LYS A 54 -2.50 64.25 -27.50
N SER A 55 -3.56 64.72 -26.85
CA SER A 55 -4.41 63.94 -25.92
C SER A 55 -5.08 62.76 -26.63
N SER A 56 -5.65 63.01 -27.81
CA SER A 56 -6.31 62.02 -28.66
C SER A 56 -5.34 60.95 -29.17
N LEU A 57 -4.16 61.37 -29.62
CA LEU A 57 -3.10 60.45 -30.04
C LEU A 57 -2.59 59.58 -28.89
N ILE A 58 -2.42 60.15 -27.69
CA ILE A 58 -2.05 59.39 -26.49
C ILE A 58 -3.15 58.37 -26.14
N GLY A 59 -4.43 58.75 -26.22
CA GLY A 59 -5.56 57.83 -25.99
C GLY A 59 -5.55 56.63 -26.95
N VAL A 60 -5.26 56.87 -28.23
CA VAL A 60 -5.12 55.81 -29.25
C VAL A 60 -3.89 54.92 -28.96
N ILE A 61 -2.75 55.51 -28.59
CA ILE A 61 -1.54 54.77 -28.21
C ILE A 61 -1.80 53.88 -26.99
N SER A 62 -2.39 54.41 -25.91
CA SER A 62 -2.71 53.64 -24.71
C SER A 62 -3.71 52.52 -24.97
N THR A 63 -4.65 52.74 -25.90
CA THR A 63 -5.59 51.69 -26.34
C THR A 63 -4.85 50.56 -27.08
N LEU A 64 -3.93 50.90 -27.99
CA LEU A 64 -3.09 49.91 -28.68
C LEU A 64 -2.17 49.15 -27.71
N GLU A 65 -1.58 49.83 -26.72
CA GLU A 65 -0.77 49.20 -25.65
C GLU A 65 -1.61 48.20 -24.85
N SER A 66 -2.79 48.63 -24.38
CA SER A 66 -3.74 47.78 -23.65
C SER A 66 -4.15 46.52 -24.43
N TRP A 67 -4.34 46.63 -25.74
CA TRP A 67 -4.68 45.49 -26.59
C TRP A 67 -3.53 44.48 -26.78
N LEU A 68 -2.29 44.95 -26.76
CA LEU A 68 -1.11 44.08 -26.80
C LEU A 68 -0.84 43.44 -25.43
N ASP A 69 -1.19 44.13 -24.34
CA ASP A 69 -1.05 43.66 -22.95
C ASP A 69 -2.15 42.72 -22.48
N SER A 70 -3.36 42.84 -23.02
CA SER A 70 -4.48 41.96 -22.68
C SER A 70 -4.31 40.56 -23.28
N TYR A 71 -3.95 39.60 -22.42
CA TYR A 71 -4.02 38.17 -22.66
C TYR A 71 -5.21 37.58 -21.89
N GLY A 72 -6.44 37.80 -22.37
CA GLY A 72 -7.58 36.94 -21.98
C GLY A 72 -8.91 37.61 -21.65
N GLU A 73 -8.95 38.85 -21.13
CA GLU A 73 -10.19 39.32 -20.48
C GLU A 73 -11.05 40.35 -21.23
N ASN A 74 -10.62 40.86 -22.39
CA ASN A 74 -11.49 41.66 -23.25
C ASN A 74 -11.24 41.27 -24.69
N LYS A 75 -12.09 40.40 -25.26
CA LYS A 75 -12.17 40.21 -26.71
C LYS A 75 -12.97 41.38 -27.28
N PRO A 76 -12.36 42.32 -28.03
CA PRO A 76 -13.14 43.22 -28.86
C PRO A 76 -13.76 42.40 -29.99
N ALA A 77 -14.93 42.84 -30.48
CA ALA A 77 -15.65 42.20 -31.57
C ALA A 77 -14.77 41.98 -32.81
N GLU A 78 -14.95 40.80 -33.42
CA GLU A 78 -14.53 40.31 -34.74
C GLU A 78 -13.31 40.98 -35.44
N SER A 79 -12.29 40.15 -35.71
CA SER A 79 -11.13 40.41 -36.61
C SER A 79 -9.91 41.19 -36.07
N PHE A 80 -9.67 41.16 -34.76
CA PHE A 80 -8.47 41.79 -34.19
C PHE A 80 -7.16 41.01 -34.49
N ASN A 81 -6.19 41.65 -35.16
CA ASN A 81 -4.84 41.09 -35.40
C ASN A 81 -3.80 41.82 -34.54
N LYS A 82 -3.33 41.17 -33.47
CA LYS A 82 -2.30 41.70 -32.56
C LYS A 82 -1.00 42.08 -33.28
N GLY A 83 -0.63 41.35 -34.34
CA GLY A 83 0.54 41.68 -35.16
C GLY A 83 0.40 43.02 -35.87
N LEU A 84 -0.79 43.31 -36.41
CA LEU A 84 -1.07 44.59 -37.07
C LEU A 84 -1.03 45.75 -36.07
N ALA A 85 -1.61 45.55 -34.87
CA ALA A 85 -1.56 46.55 -33.79
C ALA A 85 -0.12 46.85 -33.36
N ALA A 86 0.75 45.84 -33.22
CA ALA A 86 2.16 46.03 -32.87
C ALA A 86 2.95 46.75 -33.97
N VAL A 87 2.67 46.48 -35.24
CA VAL A 87 3.28 47.20 -36.37
C VAL A 87 2.80 48.66 -36.37
N PHE A 88 1.50 48.89 -36.23
CA PHE A 88 0.92 50.24 -36.18
C PHE A 88 1.52 51.06 -35.03
N LEU A 89 1.55 50.50 -33.83
CA LEU A 89 2.13 51.14 -32.65
C LEU A 89 3.64 51.42 -32.83
N SER A 90 4.38 50.51 -33.47
CA SER A 90 5.80 50.75 -33.80
C SER A 90 6.01 51.85 -34.84
N THR A 91 5.06 52.07 -35.76
CA THR A 91 5.16 53.15 -36.76
C THR A 91 4.78 54.52 -36.19
N LEU A 92 3.87 54.55 -35.22
CA LEU A 92 3.51 55.77 -34.48
C LEU A 92 4.61 56.14 -33.48
N CYS A 93 5.13 55.13 -32.75
CA CYS A 93 6.16 55.28 -31.72
C CYS A 93 7.27 54.22 -31.90
N PRO A 94 8.36 54.54 -32.63
CA PRO A 94 9.43 53.58 -32.98
C PRO A 94 10.14 52.89 -31.80
N ASN A 95 10.09 53.50 -30.61
CA ASN A 95 10.71 52.97 -29.38
C ASN A 95 9.67 52.50 -28.35
N ASN A 96 8.42 52.25 -28.76
CA ASN A 96 7.40 51.77 -27.85
C ASN A 96 7.78 50.38 -27.28
N LEU A 97 7.79 50.29 -25.95
CA LEU A 97 8.19 49.09 -25.21
C LEU A 97 7.24 47.92 -25.48
N THR A 98 5.93 48.15 -25.41
CA THR A 98 4.89 47.11 -25.59
C THR A 98 4.93 46.50 -26.99
N ALA A 99 5.05 47.32 -28.03
CA ALA A 99 5.22 46.84 -29.40
C ALA A 99 6.52 46.05 -29.60
N THR A 100 7.60 46.48 -28.94
CA THR A 100 8.92 45.85 -29.00
C THR A 100 8.93 44.50 -28.30
N VAL A 101 8.31 44.39 -27.12
CA VAL A 101 8.11 43.13 -26.39
C VAL A 101 7.26 42.16 -27.21
N PHE A 102 6.12 42.62 -27.75
CA PHE A 102 5.25 41.76 -28.55
C PHE A 102 5.97 41.13 -29.75
N LYS A 103 6.80 41.93 -30.45
CA LYS A 103 7.64 41.44 -31.55
C LYS A 103 8.63 40.37 -31.08
N MET A 104 9.27 40.56 -29.93
CA MET A 104 10.19 39.57 -29.35
C MET A 104 9.46 38.29 -28.96
N GLU A 105 8.31 38.38 -28.29
CA GLU A 105 7.49 37.22 -27.92
C GLU A 105 7.02 36.43 -29.15
N SER A 106 6.60 37.13 -30.21
CA SER A 106 6.23 36.49 -31.47
C SER A 106 7.39 35.75 -32.13
N LEU A 107 8.63 36.24 -32.01
CA LEU A 107 9.83 35.56 -32.51
C LEU A 107 10.20 34.34 -31.66
N LEU A 108 10.00 34.41 -30.34
CA LEU A 108 10.19 33.25 -29.45
C LEU A 108 9.22 32.12 -29.76
N GLN A 109 8.02 32.44 -30.28
CA GLN A 109 7.05 31.45 -30.75
C GLN A 109 7.49 30.73 -32.04
N SER A 110 8.23 31.42 -32.94
CA SER A 110 8.61 30.88 -34.26
C SER A 110 9.85 29.96 -34.27
N GLY A 111 10.23 29.38 -33.12
CA GLY A 111 11.24 28.30 -33.08
C GLY A 111 12.62 28.67 -32.57
N GLY A 112 12.79 29.80 -31.87
CA GLY A 112 14.01 30.08 -31.08
C GLY A 112 15.21 30.62 -31.86
N HIS A 113 15.09 30.87 -33.16
CA HIS A 113 16.08 31.64 -33.91
C HIS A 113 16.07 33.10 -33.40
N GLY A 114 17.21 33.58 -32.87
CA GLY A 114 17.34 34.95 -32.32
C GLY A 114 17.19 35.08 -30.80
N CYS A 115 17.14 33.98 -30.03
CA CYS A 115 17.06 34.04 -28.55
C CYS A 115 18.19 34.84 -27.90
N GLU A 116 19.42 34.77 -28.44
CA GLU A 116 20.57 35.56 -27.95
C GLU A 116 20.39 37.06 -28.23
N GLU A 117 19.89 37.42 -29.41
CA GLU A 117 19.60 38.82 -29.75
C GLU A 117 18.48 39.38 -28.87
N ILE A 118 17.42 38.60 -28.64
CA ILE A 118 16.31 38.95 -27.76
C ILE A 118 16.82 39.12 -26.32
N PHE A 119 17.70 38.23 -25.86
CA PHE A 119 18.33 38.33 -24.54
C PHE A 119 19.17 39.61 -24.40
N ALA A 120 20.04 39.90 -25.37
CA ALA A 120 20.87 41.11 -25.39
C ALA A 120 20.02 42.38 -25.44
N ARG A 121 18.95 42.37 -26.25
CA ARG A 121 18.02 43.50 -26.38
C ARG A 121 17.22 43.76 -25.11
N CYS A 122 16.68 42.72 -24.45
CA CYS A 122 16.00 42.89 -23.16
C CYS A 122 16.96 43.38 -22.08
N THR A 123 18.22 42.91 -22.09
CA THR A 123 19.25 43.36 -21.14
C THR A 123 19.59 44.82 -21.35
N ALA A 124 19.78 45.27 -22.59
CA ALA A 124 20.04 46.67 -22.90
C ALA A 124 18.89 47.61 -22.53
N LEU A 125 17.63 47.15 -22.66
CA LEU A 125 16.44 47.90 -22.26
C LEU A 125 16.30 47.99 -20.72
N LEU A 126 16.63 46.92 -20.00
CA LEU A 126 16.61 46.91 -18.52
C LEU A 126 17.75 47.73 -17.90
N GLU A 127 18.89 47.83 -18.58
CA GLU A 127 20.05 48.64 -18.15
C GLU A 127 19.93 50.14 -18.50
N GLY A 128 18.87 50.55 -19.21
CA GLY A 128 18.63 51.95 -19.55
C GLY A 128 19.59 52.54 -20.59
N LYS A 129 20.24 51.70 -21.42
CA LYS A 129 21.27 52.14 -22.39
C LYS A 129 20.76 53.08 -23.51
N ARG A 130 19.44 53.18 -23.72
CA ARG A 130 18.81 53.99 -24.78
C ARG A 130 17.59 54.81 -24.35
N ASN A 131 17.00 54.52 -23.19
CA ASN A 131 15.77 55.12 -22.64
C ASN A 131 15.84 55.02 -21.10
N PRO A 132 15.07 55.80 -20.32
CA PRO A 132 14.96 55.58 -18.89
C PRO A 132 14.56 54.11 -18.60
N PRO A 133 15.10 53.51 -17.52
CA PRO A 133 14.81 52.12 -17.19
C PRO A 133 13.30 51.95 -16.99
N PRO A 134 12.67 50.93 -17.59
CA PRO A 134 11.25 50.72 -17.44
C PRO A 134 10.90 50.41 -15.98
N GLU A 135 9.76 50.93 -15.52
CA GLU A 135 9.25 50.74 -14.16
C GLU A 135 7.95 49.91 -14.17
N GLY A 136 7.62 49.31 -13.02
CA GLY A 136 6.38 48.56 -12.82
C GLY A 136 6.18 47.38 -13.79
N PHE A 137 4.99 47.34 -14.41
CA PHE A 137 4.53 46.26 -15.29
C PHE A 137 5.49 45.97 -16.46
N SER A 138 5.91 47.01 -17.20
CA SER A 138 6.78 46.88 -18.36
C SER A 138 8.15 46.29 -18.03
N ARG A 139 8.65 46.56 -16.81
CA ARG A 139 9.89 45.96 -16.31
C ARG A 139 9.75 44.47 -16.08
N MET A 140 8.67 44.05 -15.43
CA MET A 140 8.41 42.63 -15.14
C MET A 140 8.26 41.82 -16.43
N VAL A 141 7.54 42.36 -17.41
CA VAL A 141 7.37 41.72 -18.72
C VAL A 141 8.73 41.54 -19.40
N LEU A 142 9.59 42.57 -19.43
CA LEU A 142 10.95 42.43 -19.96
C LEU A 142 11.81 41.45 -19.17
N GLU A 143 11.68 41.39 -17.84
CA GLU A 143 12.41 40.45 -16.99
C GLU A 143 12.03 38.99 -17.32
N ILE A 144 10.75 38.66 -17.52
CA ILE A 144 10.31 37.30 -17.90
C ILE A 144 10.61 36.96 -19.35
N THR A 145 10.54 37.91 -20.30
CA THR A 145 10.90 37.69 -21.70
C THR A 145 12.40 37.43 -21.83
N ARG A 146 13.23 38.15 -21.07
CA ARG A 146 14.68 37.90 -20.97
C ARG A 146 14.97 36.52 -20.38
N ALA A 147 14.24 36.11 -19.34
CA ALA A 147 14.41 34.80 -18.72
C ALA A 147 14.04 33.67 -19.71
N LEU A 148 12.95 33.85 -20.46
CA LEU A 148 12.52 32.90 -21.50
C LEU A 148 13.54 32.76 -22.63
N SER A 149 14.05 33.89 -23.14
CA SER A 149 15.02 33.88 -24.22
C SER A 149 16.35 33.24 -23.78
N CYS A 150 16.78 33.48 -22.54
CA CYS A 150 17.94 32.82 -21.96
C CYS A 150 17.73 31.29 -21.83
N LEU A 151 16.54 30.86 -21.38
CA LEU A 151 16.20 29.44 -21.26
C LEU A 151 16.20 28.71 -22.62
N PHE A 152 15.80 29.40 -23.69
CA PHE A 152 15.81 28.80 -25.04
C PHE A 152 17.16 28.88 -25.74
N ALA A 153 17.99 29.89 -25.44
CA ALA A 153 19.36 29.97 -25.95
C ALA A 153 20.27 28.90 -25.30
N GLU A 154 20.17 28.74 -23.99
CA GLU A 154 20.99 27.79 -23.21
C GLU A 154 20.09 26.87 -22.35
N PRO A 155 19.41 25.86 -22.93
CA PRO A 155 18.46 25.01 -22.20
C PRO A 155 19.09 24.15 -21.10
N HIS A 156 20.40 23.93 -21.17
CA HIS A 156 21.15 23.12 -20.20
C HIS A 156 21.75 23.96 -19.06
N THR A 157 21.70 25.30 -19.13
CA THR A 157 22.24 26.16 -18.07
C THR A 157 21.13 26.67 -17.16
N ILE A 158 21.47 26.84 -15.88
CA ILE A 158 20.54 27.33 -14.86
C ILE A 158 20.33 28.84 -14.90
N LYS A 159 21.02 29.55 -15.81
CA LYS A 159 20.99 31.02 -15.89
C LYS A 159 19.59 31.54 -16.16
N GLY A 160 18.89 30.97 -17.14
CA GLY A 160 17.51 31.37 -17.48
C GLY A 160 16.55 31.16 -16.31
N LEU A 161 16.72 30.05 -15.59
CA LEU A 161 15.91 29.74 -14.40
C LEU A 161 16.22 30.68 -13.23
N LYS A 162 17.50 30.98 -12.97
CA LYS A 162 17.92 32.00 -11.98
C LYS A 162 17.27 33.36 -12.26
N LEU A 163 17.11 33.75 -13.53
CA LEU A 163 16.45 34.99 -13.91
C LEU A 163 14.94 34.96 -13.61
N TYR A 164 14.26 33.85 -13.89
CA TYR A 164 12.86 33.66 -13.49
C TYR A 164 12.68 33.76 -11.97
N LEU A 165 13.53 33.07 -11.21
CA LEU A 165 13.46 33.06 -9.74
C LEU A 165 13.73 34.46 -9.16
N LYS A 166 14.69 35.20 -9.72
CA LYS A 166 14.97 36.57 -9.30
C LYS A 166 13.80 37.52 -9.57
N ALA A 167 13.10 37.35 -10.70
CA ALA A 167 11.89 38.11 -11.00
C ALA A 167 10.74 37.73 -10.05
N TYR A 168 10.54 36.42 -9.84
CA TYR A 168 9.51 35.88 -8.93
C TYR A 168 9.71 36.35 -7.48
N GLN A 169 10.94 36.38 -6.98
CA GLN A 169 11.25 36.81 -5.61
C GLN A 169 10.90 38.29 -5.37
N LYS A 170 10.94 39.15 -6.41
CA LYS A 170 10.52 40.55 -6.30
C LYS A 170 9.00 40.67 -6.23
N ASN A 171 8.28 40.11 -7.21
CA ASN A 171 6.82 40.22 -7.34
C ASN A 171 6.19 38.84 -7.62
N LYS A 172 5.84 38.09 -6.57
CA LYS A 172 5.39 36.69 -6.69
C LYS A 172 4.11 36.52 -7.51
N SER A 173 3.02 37.19 -7.12
CA SER A 173 1.70 37.03 -7.74
C SER A 173 1.68 37.49 -9.20
N GLU A 174 2.20 38.69 -9.46
CA GLU A 174 2.21 39.30 -10.79
C GLU A 174 3.02 38.46 -11.79
N ILE A 175 4.21 37.98 -11.40
CA ILE A 175 5.03 37.14 -12.29
C ILE A 175 4.33 35.81 -12.62
N VAL A 176 3.64 35.18 -11.66
CA VAL A 176 2.87 33.96 -11.92
C VAL A 176 1.74 34.23 -12.90
N THR A 177 1.01 35.34 -12.74
CA THR A 177 -0.06 35.70 -13.68
C THR A 177 0.49 35.96 -15.07
N LEU A 178 1.63 36.66 -15.19
CA LEU A 178 2.26 36.98 -16.47
C LEU A 178 2.79 35.72 -17.18
N VAL A 179 3.42 34.80 -16.44
CA VAL A 179 3.91 33.53 -16.99
C VAL A 179 2.73 32.67 -17.47
N LYS A 180 1.64 32.59 -16.69
CA LYS A 180 0.44 31.82 -17.08
C LYS A 180 -0.29 32.40 -18.28
N THR A 181 -0.33 33.73 -18.42
CA THR A 181 -1.09 34.42 -19.47
C THR A 181 -0.29 34.63 -20.74
N ARG A 182 0.89 35.27 -20.67
CA ARG A 182 1.70 35.64 -21.84
C ARG A 182 2.60 34.50 -22.33
N GLN A 183 3.05 33.62 -21.44
CA GLN A 183 3.95 32.50 -21.77
C GLN A 183 3.26 31.13 -21.76
N ALA A 184 1.92 31.09 -21.85
CA ALA A 184 1.12 29.86 -21.80
C ALA A 184 1.61 28.75 -22.75
N GLN A 185 2.00 29.12 -23.98
CA GLN A 185 2.50 28.19 -25.01
C GLN A 185 3.87 27.57 -24.66
N HIS A 186 4.63 28.21 -23.79
CA HIS A 186 5.97 27.80 -23.37
C HIS A 186 5.99 27.19 -21.96
N LEU A 187 4.85 27.20 -21.26
CA LEU A 187 4.73 26.75 -19.89
C LEU A 187 5.22 25.31 -19.70
N SER A 188 4.90 24.41 -20.65
CA SER A 188 5.35 23.02 -20.60
C SER A 188 6.88 22.88 -20.64
N LYS A 189 7.56 23.72 -21.43
CA LYS A 189 9.03 23.76 -21.52
C LYS A 189 9.64 24.33 -20.23
N ILE A 190 9.05 25.38 -19.68
CA ILE A 190 9.50 26.00 -18.41
C ILE A 190 9.36 24.99 -17.26
N VAL A 191 8.19 24.36 -17.13
CA VAL A 191 7.93 23.32 -16.11
C VAL A 191 8.89 22.15 -16.27
N LYS A 192 9.13 21.68 -17.51
CA LYS A 192 10.09 20.60 -17.78
C LYS A 192 11.51 20.99 -17.35
N ALA A 193 11.98 22.20 -17.70
CA ALA A 193 13.32 22.65 -17.33
C ALA A 193 13.49 22.77 -15.81
N LEU A 194 12.52 23.36 -15.11
CA LEU A 194 12.51 23.45 -13.65
C LEU A 194 12.49 22.06 -12.98
N THR A 195 11.64 21.15 -13.49
CA THR A 195 11.55 19.75 -13.02
C THR A 195 12.90 19.05 -13.15
N VAL A 196 13.54 19.11 -14.33
CA VAL A 196 14.83 18.46 -14.59
C VAL A 196 15.91 18.94 -13.62
N GLN A 197 15.95 20.24 -13.32
CA GLN A 197 16.95 20.77 -12.39
C GLN A 197 16.73 20.29 -10.95
N ILE A 198 15.48 20.21 -10.49
CA ILE A 198 15.18 19.71 -9.15
C ILE A 198 15.48 18.21 -9.06
N MET A 199 15.23 17.45 -10.13
CA MET A 199 15.63 16.05 -10.23
C MET A 199 17.16 15.88 -10.17
N HIS A 200 17.92 16.78 -10.81
CA HIS A 200 19.39 16.75 -10.76
C HIS A 200 19.95 17.01 -9.37
N MET A 201 19.28 17.87 -8.59
CA MET A 201 19.64 18.12 -7.19
C MET A 201 19.28 16.95 -6.25
N HIS A 202 18.26 16.16 -6.60
CA HIS A 202 17.78 15.03 -5.78
C HIS A 202 17.58 13.74 -6.60
N PRO A 203 18.64 13.19 -7.21
CA PRO A 203 18.54 12.07 -8.14
C PRO A 203 18.20 10.74 -7.46
N SER A 204 18.43 10.62 -6.15
CA SER A 204 18.18 9.39 -5.42
C SER A 204 16.67 9.10 -5.25
N LEU A 205 15.81 10.09 -5.05
CA LEU A 205 14.44 9.85 -4.55
C LEU A 205 13.33 9.84 -5.62
N MET A 206 13.67 9.99 -6.90
CA MET A 206 12.71 10.14 -8.01
C MET A 206 12.53 8.87 -8.86
N PHE A 207 11.30 8.68 -9.34
CA PHE A 207 10.83 7.51 -10.11
C PHE A 207 11.61 7.27 -11.42
N ASP A 208 11.81 8.32 -12.23
CA ASP A 208 12.50 8.25 -13.53
C ASP A 208 13.97 8.70 -13.38
N SER A 209 14.90 7.77 -13.13
CA SER A 209 16.35 8.09 -13.09
C SER A 209 17.03 8.03 -14.47
N GLU A 210 16.27 7.86 -15.56
CA GLU A 210 16.82 7.69 -16.92
C GLU A 210 17.49 8.96 -17.49
N TRP A 211 17.37 10.11 -16.84
CA TRP A 211 17.90 11.39 -17.36
C TRP A 211 19.22 11.81 -16.70
N ALA A 212 20.16 10.87 -16.62
CA ALA A 212 21.56 11.18 -16.29
C ALA A 212 22.25 11.86 -17.50
N VAL A 213 21.93 13.13 -17.74
CA VAL A 213 22.73 13.99 -18.63
C VAL A 213 23.90 14.55 -17.82
N THR A 214 25.10 14.29 -18.31
CA THR A 214 26.39 14.76 -17.80
C THR A 214 26.53 16.28 -17.98
N THR A 215 26.05 17.06 -17.01
CA THR A 215 26.37 18.50 -16.92
C THR A 215 27.46 18.73 -15.87
N LYS A 216 28.50 19.45 -16.30
CA LYS A 216 29.70 19.82 -15.51
C LYS A 216 29.32 20.40 -14.14
N GLU A 217 29.98 19.93 -13.09
CA GLU A 217 29.72 20.13 -11.65
C GLU A 217 29.72 21.59 -11.12
N ASN A 218 29.84 22.62 -11.95
CA ASN A 218 30.20 23.97 -11.51
C ASN A 218 29.03 24.93 -11.19
N ASP A 219 27.78 24.47 -11.18
CA ASP A 219 26.62 25.37 -11.02
C ASP A 219 25.56 24.79 -10.04
N LYS A 220 25.98 24.36 -8.84
CA LYS A 220 25.03 23.95 -7.78
C LYS A 220 24.29 25.17 -7.21
N LEU A 221 22.96 25.16 -7.28
CA LEU A 221 22.07 26.11 -6.60
C LEU A 221 22.00 25.80 -5.09
N SER A 222 21.81 26.83 -4.25
CA SER A 222 21.67 26.68 -2.79
C SER A 222 20.36 25.97 -2.41
N VAL A 223 20.29 25.38 -1.21
CA VAL A 223 19.08 24.74 -0.66
C VAL A 223 17.88 25.69 -0.64
N GLU A 224 18.11 26.97 -0.35
CA GLU A 224 17.11 28.04 -0.38
C GLU A 224 16.54 28.27 -1.79
N ALA A 225 17.38 28.14 -2.82
CA ALA A 225 16.96 28.28 -4.21
C ALA A 225 16.05 27.11 -4.64
N THR A 226 16.26 25.91 -4.10
CA THR A 226 15.38 24.75 -4.36
C THR A 226 13.98 24.95 -3.79
N ALA A 227 13.86 25.49 -2.57
CA ALA A 227 12.56 25.80 -1.97
C ALA A 227 11.79 26.86 -2.81
N LEU A 228 12.50 27.89 -3.27
CA LEU A 228 11.93 28.97 -4.09
C LEU A 228 11.54 28.47 -5.50
N MET A 229 12.31 27.53 -6.07
CA MET A 229 11.96 26.83 -7.31
C MET A 229 10.70 25.98 -7.17
N MET A 230 10.57 25.25 -6.06
CA MET A 230 9.37 24.44 -5.79
C MET A 230 8.13 25.32 -5.59
N GLU A 231 8.25 26.43 -4.87
CA GLU A 231 7.16 27.40 -4.69
C GLU A 231 6.71 27.97 -6.05
N PHE A 232 7.67 28.39 -6.88
CA PHE A 232 7.38 28.91 -8.21
C PHE A 232 6.72 27.86 -9.12
N LEU A 233 7.23 26.63 -9.13
CA LEU A 233 6.67 25.50 -9.88
C LEU A 233 5.20 25.22 -9.51
N LEU A 234 4.90 25.17 -8.22
CA LEU A 234 3.55 24.95 -7.71
C LEU A 234 2.62 26.11 -8.08
N ALA A 235 3.12 27.34 -8.04
CA ALA A 235 2.33 28.51 -8.42
C ALA A 235 1.98 28.50 -9.91
N ILE A 236 2.90 28.11 -10.79
CA ILE A 236 2.67 28.10 -12.25
C ILE A 236 1.92 26.85 -12.74
N SER A 237 2.06 25.69 -12.08
CA SER A 237 1.45 24.43 -12.54
C SER A 237 1.01 23.52 -11.38
N PRO A 238 -0.01 23.92 -10.59
CA PRO A 238 -0.43 23.18 -9.38
C PRO A 238 -1.09 21.82 -9.67
N GLY A 239 -1.71 21.67 -10.85
CA GLY A 239 -2.38 20.42 -11.25
C GLY A 239 -1.47 19.43 -11.96
N ASN A 240 -0.18 19.74 -12.16
CA ASN A 240 0.72 18.81 -12.83
C ASN A 240 1.20 17.73 -11.87
N ARG A 241 0.88 16.47 -12.20
CA ARG A 241 1.20 15.31 -11.37
C ARG A 241 2.69 15.18 -11.06
N LYS A 242 3.59 15.43 -12.02
CA LYS A 242 5.05 15.37 -11.79
C LYS A 242 5.51 16.46 -10.81
N VAL A 243 4.86 17.62 -10.82
CA VAL A 243 5.15 18.72 -9.89
C VAL A 243 4.69 18.36 -8.48
N GLN A 244 3.52 17.73 -8.34
CA GLN A 244 3.02 17.22 -7.05
C GLN A 244 3.91 16.07 -6.50
N GLU A 245 4.39 15.19 -7.36
CA GLU A 245 5.36 14.14 -7.01
C GLU A 245 6.67 14.73 -6.46
N LEU A 246 7.21 15.76 -7.13
CA LEU A 246 8.37 16.51 -6.65
C LEU A 246 8.10 17.23 -5.34
N GLN A 247 6.89 17.77 -5.16
CA GLN A 247 6.47 18.43 -3.93
C GLN A 247 6.49 17.46 -2.75
N ALA A 248 5.94 16.26 -2.92
CA ALA A 248 5.92 15.25 -1.87
C ALA A 248 7.35 14.89 -1.41
N VAL A 249 8.27 14.72 -2.35
CA VAL A 249 9.68 14.41 -2.04
C VAL A 249 10.43 15.59 -1.45
N HIS A 250 10.19 16.81 -1.94
CA HIS A 250 10.80 18.00 -1.35
C HIS A 250 10.34 18.21 0.10
N MET A 251 9.05 18.00 0.39
CA MET A 251 8.53 18.03 1.76
C MET A 251 9.14 16.94 2.64
N PHE A 252 9.34 15.73 2.10
CA PHE A 252 10.03 14.66 2.81
C PHE A 252 11.47 15.05 3.18
N LEU A 253 12.23 15.56 2.21
CA LEU A 253 13.63 15.98 2.39
C LEU A 253 13.80 17.15 3.35
N THR A 254 12.80 18.03 3.45
CA THR A 254 12.79 19.17 4.38
C THR A 254 12.28 18.82 5.78
N GLY A 255 11.96 17.54 6.04
CA GLY A 255 11.48 17.06 7.34
C GLY A 255 9.99 17.28 7.61
N ARG A 256 9.24 17.81 6.63
CA ARG A 256 7.78 18.01 6.71
C ARG A 256 7.05 16.71 6.33
N PHE A 257 7.26 15.68 7.14
CA PHE A 257 6.80 14.33 6.85
C PHE A 257 5.26 14.20 6.81
N GLY A 258 4.54 14.92 7.67
CA GLY A 258 3.07 14.93 7.66
C GLY A 258 2.49 15.43 6.33
N ASP A 259 2.93 16.61 5.90
CA ASP A 259 2.50 17.22 4.64
C ASP A 259 2.89 16.35 3.43
N SER A 260 4.10 15.77 3.45
CA SER A 260 4.55 14.83 2.42
C SER A 260 3.59 13.64 2.26
N ALA A 261 3.17 13.04 3.38
CA ALA A 261 2.23 11.91 3.39
C ALA A 261 0.84 12.30 2.84
N GLU A 262 0.38 13.53 3.07
CA GLU A 262 -0.88 14.03 2.51
C GLU A 262 -0.80 14.21 1.00
N VAL A 263 0.30 14.77 0.47
CA VAL A 263 0.50 14.90 -0.98
C VAL A 263 0.57 13.52 -1.64
N TYR A 264 1.29 12.56 -1.05
CA TYR A 264 1.28 11.19 -1.55
C TYR A 264 -0.11 10.55 -1.54
N SER A 265 -0.92 10.83 -0.51
CA SER A 265 -2.30 10.34 -0.44
C SER A 265 -3.16 10.91 -1.57
N ALA A 266 -3.08 12.22 -1.83
CA ALA A 266 -3.77 12.85 -2.94
C ALA A 266 -3.36 12.23 -4.31
N LEU A 267 -2.06 12.00 -4.51
CA LEU A 267 -1.52 11.37 -5.73
C LEU A 267 -2.04 9.94 -5.95
N LEU A 268 -2.19 9.16 -4.87
CA LEU A 268 -2.73 7.80 -4.93
C LEU A 268 -4.25 7.77 -5.19
N HIS A 269 -5.00 8.73 -4.64
CA HIS A 269 -6.45 8.84 -4.86
C HIS A 269 -6.80 9.26 -6.30
N HIS A 270 -6.01 10.16 -6.92
CA HIS A 270 -6.21 10.56 -8.32
C HIS A 270 -6.10 9.38 -9.31
N GLY A 271 -5.17 8.44 -9.06
CA GLY A 271 -5.04 7.22 -9.86
C GLY A 271 -6.18 6.21 -9.67
N HIS A 272 -6.91 6.26 -8.55
CA HIS A 272 -8.05 5.37 -8.28
C HIS A 272 -9.35 5.89 -8.91
N CYS A 273 -9.57 7.22 -8.93
CA CYS A 273 -10.73 7.82 -9.59
C CYS A 273 -10.69 7.67 -11.12
N GLN A 274 -9.50 7.66 -11.74
CA GLN A 274 -9.37 7.39 -13.17
C GLN A 274 -9.69 5.94 -13.55
N LYS A 275 -9.54 4.97 -12.64
CA LYS A 275 -9.93 3.56 -12.88
C LYS A 275 -11.45 3.34 -12.89
N MET A 276 -12.23 4.21 -12.23
CA MET A 276 -13.70 4.13 -12.22
C MET A 276 -14.35 4.83 -13.44
N SER A 277 -13.56 5.56 -14.22
CA SER A 277 -13.98 6.30 -15.42
C SER A 277 -13.43 5.64 -16.69
N GLU A 278 -13.67 4.34 -16.87
CA GLU A 278 -13.35 3.63 -18.11
C GLU A 278 -14.34 4.01 -19.23
N SER A 279 -14.19 5.20 -19.81
CA SER A 279 -14.85 5.56 -21.08
C SER A 279 -14.09 6.60 -21.92
N SER A 280 -12.78 6.79 -21.73
CA SER A 280 -11.99 7.66 -22.61
C SER A 280 -10.73 6.96 -23.10
N THR A 281 -10.67 6.80 -24.41
CA THR A 281 -9.60 6.21 -25.23
C THR A 281 -8.30 7.03 -25.19
N ASP A 282 -7.60 7.06 -24.07
CA ASP A 282 -6.20 7.52 -24.01
C ASP A 282 -5.35 6.55 -23.17
N LYS A 283 -4.61 5.69 -23.86
CA LYS A 283 -3.72 4.65 -23.29
C LYS A 283 -2.48 5.21 -22.58
N SER A 284 -2.36 6.52 -22.34
CA SER A 284 -1.14 7.16 -21.84
C SER A 284 -1.13 7.47 -20.33
N PHE A 285 -2.22 7.19 -19.60
CA PHE A 285 -2.38 7.62 -18.20
C PHE A 285 -2.64 6.51 -17.18
N GLN A 286 -2.51 5.22 -17.56
CA GLN A 286 -2.48 4.18 -16.54
C GLN A 286 -1.16 4.26 -15.76
N ASP A 287 -1.26 4.38 -14.43
CA ASP A 287 -0.11 4.34 -13.55
C ASP A 287 0.65 3.03 -13.74
N SER A 288 1.93 3.14 -14.11
CA SER A 288 2.79 1.97 -14.14
C SER A 288 2.83 1.32 -12.74
N PRO A 289 2.86 -0.01 -12.65
CA PRO A 289 2.90 -0.71 -11.36
C PRO A 289 4.10 -0.25 -10.51
N GLU A 290 5.22 0.03 -11.17
CA GLU A 290 6.42 0.59 -10.56
C GLU A 290 6.16 1.97 -9.92
N ARG A 291 5.45 2.88 -10.60
CA ARG A 291 5.14 4.22 -10.08
C ARG A 291 4.23 4.13 -8.86
N ARG A 292 3.23 3.25 -8.90
CA ARG A 292 2.34 3.00 -7.75
C ARG A 292 3.13 2.45 -6.55
N ALA A 293 4.01 1.47 -6.77
CA ALA A 293 4.86 0.92 -5.71
C ALA A 293 5.79 1.99 -5.10
N TRP A 294 6.34 2.88 -5.93
CA TRP A 294 7.12 4.03 -5.48
C TRP A 294 6.31 5.00 -4.60
N LEU A 295 5.11 5.41 -5.05
CA LEU A 295 4.23 6.31 -4.30
C LEU A 295 3.83 5.73 -2.94
N LEU A 296 3.46 4.44 -2.89
CA LEU A 296 3.11 3.74 -1.65
C LEU A 296 4.31 3.67 -0.70
N THR A 297 5.50 3.33 -1.22
CA THR A 297 6.73 3.31 -0.41
C THR A 297 7.08 4.69 0.13
N GLY A 298 6.88 5.75 -0.68
CA GLY A 298 7.05 7.16 -0.29
C GLY A 298 6.10 7.58 0.83
N ARG A 299 4.80 7.27 0.71
CA ARG A 299 3.81 7.52 1.75
C ARG A 299 4.14 6.79 3.04
N ALA A 300 4.51 5.51 2.95
CA ALA A 300 4.91 4.73 4.10
C ALA A 300 6.12 5.35 4.82
N ALA A 301 7.16 5.73 4.07
CA ALA A 301 8.34 6.39 4.63
C ALA A 301 7.96 7.68 5.36
N ALA A 302 7.13 8.53 4.74
CA ALA A 302 6.67 9.77 5.35
C ALA A 302 5.87 9.51 6.65
N CYS A 303 4.96 8.54 6.67
CA CYS A 303 4.22 8.17 7.87
C CYS A 303 5.13 7.63 8.99
N PHE A 304 6.09 6.76 8.69
CA PHE A 304 7.04 6.25 9.68
C PHE A 304 7.92 7.37 10.25
N SER A 305 8.42 8.28 9.41
CA SER A 305 9.24 9.41 9.85
C SER A 305 8.44 10.44 10.65
N ALA A 306 7.13 10.58 10.39
CA ALA A 306 6.23 11.42 11.18
C ALA A 306 5.84 10.80 12.54
N GLY A 307 6.12 9.51 12.78
CA GLY A 307 5.73 8.79 14.00
C GLY A 307 4.23 8.48 14.12
N GLY A 308 3.45 8.63 13.03
CA GLY A 308 2.00 8.45 13.02
C GLY A 308 1.53 7.49 11.92
N ARG A 309 0.29 6.96 12.05
CA ARG A 309 -0.36 6.08 11.05
C ARG A 309 0.46 4.84 10.65
N THR A 310 1.12 4.20 11.63
CA THR A 310 1.98 3.02 11.37
C THR A 310 1.23 1.80 10.83
N ALA A 311 -0.07 1.66 11.11
CA ALA A 311 -0.92 0.60 10.53
C ALA A 311 -1.11 0.79 9.02
N GLU A 312 -1.47 2.00 8.60
CA GLU A 312 -1.61 2.35 7.18
C GLU A 312 -0.27 2.24 6.46
N ALA A 313 0.82 2.74 7.07
CA ALA A 313 2.16 2.64 6.49
C ALA A 313 2.61 1.18 6.29
N CYS A 314 2.29 0.27 7.22
CA CYS A 314 2.53 -1.16 7.04
C CYS A 314 1.67 -1.77 5.91
N GLY A 315 0.42 -1.31 5.77
CA GLY A 315 -0.45 -1.69 4.65
C GLY A 315 0.12 -1.25 3.31
N ASP A 316 0.58 0.01 3.22
CA ASP A 316 1.20 0.59 2.03
C ASP A 316 2.46 -0.16 1.61
N LEU A 317 3.33 -0.52 2.57
CA LEU A 317 4.50 -1.36 2.28
C LEU A 317 4.06 -2.76 1.80
N GLY A 318 3.05 -3.34 2.41
CA GLY A 318 2.46 -4.60 1.94
C GLY A 318 2.06 -4.53 0.46
N GLU A 319 1.22 -3.56 0.13
CA GLU A 319 0.70 -3.36 -1.23
C GLU A 319 1.83 -3.01 -2.22
N ALA A 320 2.80 -2.17 -1.84
CA ALA A 320 3.92 -1.80 -2.70
C ALA A 320 4.75 -3.02 -3.12
N PHE A 321 5.03 -3.92 -2.17
CA PHE A 321 5.81 -5.13 -2.43
C PHE A 321 5.04 -6.20 -3.18
N GLU A 322 3.71 -6.23 -3.07
CA GLU A 322 2.85 -7.08 -3.92
C GLU A 322 2.79 -6.60 -5.36
N ILE A 323 2.73 -5.27 -5.59
CA ILE A 323 2.65 -4.70 -6.94
C ILE A 323 3.98 -4.81 -7.68
N HIS A 324 5.07 -4.33 -7.09
CA HIS A 324 6.39 -4.34 -7.74
C HIS A 324 7.54 -4.37 -6.72
N PRO A 325 8.00 -5.58 -6.31
CA PRO A 325 8.92 -5.74 -5.19
C PRO A 325 10.31 -5.15 -5.44
N ALA A 326 10.82 -5.18 -6.68
CA ALA A 326 12.13 -4.63 -7.00
C ALA A 326 12.18 -3.11 -6.78
N THR A 327 11.16 -2.41 -7.27
CA THR A 327 11.01 -0.95 -7.11
C THR A 327 10.77 -0.58 -5.65
N ALA A 328 9.85 -1.27 -4.97
CA ALA A 328 9.59 -1.05 -3.56
C ALA A 328 10.85 -1.24 -2.70
N ARG A 329 11.66 -2.28 -2.98
CA ARG A 329 12.93 -2.52 -2.28
C ARG A 329 13.96 -1.40 -2.52
N ILE A 330 14.14 -0.96 -3.77
CA ILE A 330 15.07 0.15 -4.08
C ILE A 330 14.66 1.40 -3.31
N TYR A 331 13.38 1.78 -3.33
CA TYR A 331 12.94 2.98 -2.64
C TYR A 331 12.89 2.84 -1.13
N PHE A 332 12.58 1.65 -0.61
CA PHE A 332 12.70 1.39 0.82
C PHE A 332 14.14 1.60 1.28
N GLN A 333 15.12 1.06 0.54
CA GLN A 333 16.53 1.25 0.87
C GLN A 333 16.96 2.71 0.81
N LYS A 334 16.37 3.54 -0.06
CA LYS A 334 16.73 4.96 -0.20
C LYS A 334 16.03 5.89 0.78
N LEU A 335 14.77 5.63 1.13
CA LEU A 335 13.96 6.49 1.99
C LEU A 335 14.08 6.16 3.48
N PHE A 336 14.46 4.92 3.80
CA PHE A 336 14.58 4.43 5.18
C PHE A 336 16.05 4.32 5.64
N THR A 337 16.99 5.02 4.97
CA THR A 337 18.41 5.08 5.36
C THR A 337 18.62 5.78 6.70
N ASP A 338 17.71 6.67 7.07
CA ASP A 338 17.93 7.66 8.12
C ASP A 338 17.18 7.28 9.42
N HIS A 339 17.87 7.48 10.57
CA HIS A 339 17.29 7.54 11.92
C HIS A 339 16.47 6.32 12.40
N GLY A 340 16.79 5.10 11.96
CA GLY A 340 16.16 3.88 12.48
C GLY A 340 14.71 3.66 12.02
N ALA A 341 14.17 4.50 11.13
CA ALA A 341 12.84 4.34 10.54
C ALA A 341 12.68 2.98 9.85
N GLY A 342 13.72 2.50 9.17
CA GLY A 342 13.72 1.18 8.54
C GLY A 342 13.67 0.02 9.54
N VAL A 343 14.27 0.18 10.72
CA VAL A 343 14.18 -0.83 11.80
C VAL A 343 12.80 -0.78 12.44
N ALA A 344 12.28 0.43 12.69
CA ALA A 344 10.92 0.63 13.19
C ALA A 344 9.87 0.02 12.25
N ALA A 345 9.99 0.23 10.94
CA ALA A 345 9.10 -0.35 9.93
C ALA A 345 9.09 -1.88 9.98
N ARG A 346 10.27 -2.53 10.03
CA ARG A 346 10.37 -3.99 10.18
C ARG A 346 9.75 -4.49 11.49
N ASN A 347 10.02 -3.80 12.60
CA ASN A 347 9.46 -4.17 13.90
C ASN A 347 7.93 -4.02 13.93
N HIS A 348 7.39 -2.95 13.35
CA HIS A 348 5.94 -2.75 13.25
C HIS A 348 5.26 -3.76 12.33
N LEU A 349 5.86 -4.09 11.17
CA LEU A 349 5.38 -5.16 10.31
C LEU A 349 5.32 -6.50 11.06
N ARG A 350 6.38 -6.85 11.81
CA ARG A 350 6.45 -8.07 12.62
C ARG A 350 5.37 -8.07 13.71
N GLN A 351 5.24 -6.98 14.45
CA GLN A 351 4.26 -6.87 15.52
C GLN A 351 2.81 -6.92 15.00
N GLN A 352 2.52 -6.35 13.83
CA GLN A 352 1.20 -6.43 13.23
C GLN A 352 0.90 -7.82 12.66
N ALA A 353 1.89 -8.51 12.09
CA ALA A 353 1.75 -9.89 11.66
C ALA A 353 1.43 -10.82 12.85
N GLU A 354 2.18 -10.70 13.95
CA GLU A 354 1.94 -11.49 15.18
C GLU A 354 0.58 -11.19 15.81
N ARG A 355 0.18 -9.91 15.87
CA ARG A 355 -1.16 -9.51 16.33
C ARG A 355 -2.28 -10.11 15.47
N GLY A 356 -2.12 -10.08 14.15
CA GLY A 356 -3.08 -10.68 13.22
C GLY A 356 -3.16 -12.20 13.37
N LEU A 357 -2.02 -12.87 13.52
CA LEU A 357 -1.97 -14.32 13.75
C LEU A 357 -2.61 -14.72 15.09
N HIS A 358 -2.41 -13.92 16.14
CA HIS A 358 -3.07 -14.13 17.42
C HIS A 358 -4.60 -13.98 17.29
N GLY A 359 -5.06 -12.90 16.64
CA GLY A 359 -6.49 -12.69 16.39
C GLY A 359 -7.12 -13.80 15.54
N TYR A 360 -6.39 -14.37 14.58
CA TYR A 360 -6.81 -15.56 13.84
C TYR A 360 -7.02 -16.76 14.77
N ARG A 361 -6.05 -17.07 15.64
CA ARG A 361 -6.11 -18.21 16.58
C ARG A 361 -7.28 -18.08 17.56
N GLU A 362 -7.49 -16.90 18.12
CA GLU A 362 -8.64 -16.63 19.00
C GLU A 362 -9.98 -16.81 18.26
N ARG A 363 -10.10 -16.26 17.05
CA ARG A 363 -11.32 -16.42 16.23
C ARG A 363 -11.61 -17.89 15.93
N VAL A 364 -10.59 -18.68 15.59
CA VAL A 364 -10.74 -20.12 15.33
C VAL A 364 -11.24 -20.86 16.57
N LEU A 365 -10.68 -20.56 17.74
CA LEU A 365 -11.06 -21.23 18.99
C LEU A 365 -12.49 -20.95 19.43
N LEU A 366 -13.07 -19.83 19.01
CA LEU A 366 -14.42 -19.42 19.36
C LEU A 366 -15.48 -19.88 18.34
N ARG A 367 -15.11 -20.62 17.30
CA ARG A 367 -16.06 -21.08 16.27
C ARG A 367 -17.12 -22.03 16.90
N PRO A 368 -18.42 -21.75 16.72
CA PRO A 368 -19.47 -22.63 17.23
C PRO A 368 -19.60 -23.92 16.41
N ASP A 369 -19.41 -23.83 15.09
CA ASP A 369 -19.41 -25.00 14.20
C ASP A 369 -17.99 -25.49 13.94
N LEU A 370 -17.76 -26.78 14.21
CA LEU A 370 -16.50 -27.47 13.99
C LEU A 370 -16.12 -27.52 12.49
N ARG A 371 -17.10 -27.54 11.59
CA ARG A 371 -16.86 -27.56 10.14
C ARG A 371 -16.55 -26.19 9.55
N SER A 372 -16.81 -25.11 10.29
CA SER A 372 -16.58 -23.74 9.81
C SER A 372 -15.10 -23.47 9.52
N THR A 373 -14.86 -22.73 8.44
CA THR A 373 -13.56 -22.19 8.01
C THR A 373 -13.49 -20.67 8.17
N GLU A 374 -14.46 -20.07 8.86
CA GLU A 374 -14.55 -18.61 9.05
C GLU A 374 -13.30 -18.01 9.71
N GLY A 375 -12.84 -16.87 9.21
CA GLY A 375 -11.67 -16.16 9.75
C GLY A 375 -10.35 -16.50 9.06
N VAL A 376 -10.32 -17.42 8.10
CA VAL A 376 -9.14 -17.67 7.25
C VAL A 376 -8.69 -16.41 6.50
N GLU A 377 -9.62 -15.52 6.13
CA GLU A 377 -9.36 -14.21 5.51
C GLU A 377 -8.47 -13.29 6.37
N LEU A 378 -8.46 -13.48 7.70
CA LEU A 378 -7.60 -12.71 8.61
C LEU A 378 -6.10 -12.99 8.38
N LEU A 379 -5.77 -14.10 7.71
CA LEU A 379 -4.39 -14.45 7.39
C LEU A 379 -3.85 -13.70 6.17
N ASP A 380 -4.70 -13.19 5.27
CA ASP A 380 -4.22 -12.53 4.05
C ASP A 380 -3.34 -11.30 4.38
N PRO A 381 -3.77 -10.37 5.25
CA PRO A 381 -2.92 -9.25 5.66
C PRO A 381 -1.69 -9.67 6.49
N VAL A 382 -1.69 -10.85 7.11
CA VAL A 382 -0.56 -11.38 7.87
C VAL A 382 0.50 -11.92 6.90
N ILE A 383 0.08 -12.72 5.92
CA ILE A 383 0.93 -13.29 4.88
C ILE A 383 1.59 -12.19 4.07
N THR A 384 0.84 -11.16 3.65
CA THR A 384 1.41 -9.99 2.95
C THR A 384 2.54 -9.36 3.75
N LYS A 385 2.32 -9.08 5.05
CA LYS A 385 3.36 -8.47 5.91
C LYS A 385 4.58 -9.36 6.10
N LEU A 386 4.39 -10.67 6.27
CA LEU A 386 5.49 -11.64 6.40
C LEU A 386 6.29 -11.75 5.10
N ARG A 387 5.63 -11.76 3.93
CA ARG A 387 6.29 -11.72 2.61
C ARG A 387 7.10 -10.44 2.44
N THR A 388 6.51 -9.29 2.77
CA THR A 388 7.21 -7.99 2.75
C THR A 388 8.45 -8.03 3.64
N LEU A 389 8.37 -8.58 4.85
CA LEU A 389 9.52 -8.75 5.73
C LEU A 389 10.61 -9.63 5.13
N CYS A 390 10.25 -10.77 4.53
CA CYS A 390 11.21 -11.64 3.85
C CYS A 390 11.93 -10.91 2.71
N LEU A 391 11.25 -10.03 1.98
CA LEU A 391 11.84 -9.24 0.90
C LEU A 391 12.71 -8.08 1.39
N LEU A 392 12.49 -7.60 2.62
CA LEU A 392 13.21 -6.49 3.25
C LEU A 392 14.47 -6.91 4.04
N GLU A 393 14.50 -8.13 4.55
CA GLU A 393 15.63 -8.69 5.28
C GLU A 393 16.64 -9.37 4.33
N PRO A 394 17.94 -9.37 4.69
CA PRO A 394 18.94 -10.12 3.92
C PRO A 394 18.59 -11.62 3.90
N ASP A 395 18.95 -12.31 2.83
CA ASP A 395 18.76 -13.76 2.64
C ASP A 395 17.32 -14.29 2.80
N GLY A 396 16.31 -13.44 2.55
CA GLY A 396 14.91 -13.81 2.72
C GLY A 396 14.42 -13.79 4.18
N GLY A 397 15.25 -13.23 5.08
CA GLY A 397 14.99 -13.14 6.50
C GLY A 397 15.36 -14.39 7.31
N GLY A 398 15.33 -14.21 8.63
CA GLY A 398 15.69 -15.25 9.59
C GLY A 398 14.85 -16.52 9.45
N ARG A 399 15.40 -17.66 9.89
CA ARG A 399 14.70 -18.96 9.86
C ARG A 399 13.32 -18.89 10.52
N GLU A 400 13.21 -18.21 11.66
CA GLU A 400 11.94 -18.01 12.36
C GLU A 400 10.89 -17.32 11.48
N LEU A 401 11.25 -16.24 10.79
CA LEU A 401 10.32 -15.50 9.91
C LEU A 401 9.77 -16.40 8.80
N ARG A 402 10.65 -17.19 8.17
CA ARG A 402 10.24 -18.13 7.11
C ARG A 402 9.39 -19.28 7.63
N VAL A 403 9.68 -19.79 8.84
CA VAL A 403 8.81 -20.77 9.52
C VAL A 403 7.43 -20.18 9.81
N ARG A 404 7.35 -18.94 10.28
CA ARG A 404 6.08 -18.24 10.52
C ARG A 404 5.27 -18.03 9.24
N LEU A 405 5.94 -17.64 8.15
CA LEU A 405 5.31 -17.51 6.84
C LEU A 405 4.76 -18.86 6.36
N ALA A 406 5.53 -19.94 6.47
CA ALA A 406 5.09 -21.27 6.09
C ALA A 406 3.89 -21.77 6.94
N ASP A 407 3.89 -21.53 8.26
CA ASP A 407 2.75 -21.85 9.13
C ASP A 407 1.48 -21.09 8.67
N CYS A 408 1.59 -19.78 8.37
CA CYS A 408 0.46 -18.99 7.90
C CYS A 408 -0.06 -19.44 6.52
N LEU A 409 0.84 -19.73 5.57
CA LEU A 409 0.48 -20.25 4.25
C LEU A 409 -0.23 -21.60 4.35
N LEU A 410 0.27 -22.50 5.21
CA LEU A 410 -0.36 -23.79 5.48
C LEU A 410 -1.78 -23.60 6.05
N LEU A 411 -1.95 -22.72 7.04
CA LEU A 411 -3.24 -22.41 7.63
C LEU A 411 -4.21 -21.75 6.64
N ARG A 412 -3.69 -20.99 5.66
CA ARG A 412 -4.49 -20.34 4.61
C ARG A 412 -4.99 -21.29 3.53
N GLY A 413 -4.27 -22.40 3.32
CA GLY A 413 -4.55 -23.41 2.28
C GLY A 413 -3.51 -23.47 1.15
N GLU A 414 -2.43 -22.70 1.24
CA GLU A 414 -1.36 -22.64 0.22
C GLU A 414 -0.29 -23.72 0.46
N HIS A 415 -0.70 -24.99 0.41
CA HIS A 415 0.11 -26.13 0.88
C HIS A 415 1.40 -26.30 0.06
N LYS A 416 1.36 -26.06 -1.25
CA LYS A 416 2.52 -26.22 -2.14
C LYS A 416 3.62 -25.20 -1.86
N GLU A 417 3.24 -23.94 -1.63
CA GLU A 417 4.19 -22.88 -1.28
C GLU A 417 4.77 -23.12 0.12
N ALA A 418 3.91 -23.50 1.08
CA ALA A 418 4.36 -23.88 2.42
C ALA A 418 5.36 -25.04 2.39
N LEU A 419 5.12 -26.08 1.58
CA LEU A 419 6.04 -27.21 1.40
C LEU A 419 7.36 -26.77 0.75
N SER A 420 7.30 -25.88 -0.25
CA SER A 420 8.50 -25.35 -0.90
C SER A 420 9.41 -24.62 0.11
N ILE A 421 8.84 -23.73 0.92
CA ILE A 421 9.59 -23.03 1.97
C ILE A 421 10.14 -24.02 3.01
N CYS A 422 9.32 -24.95 3.50
CA CYS A 422 9.76 -25.90 4.53
C CYS A 422 10.85 -26.86 4.03
N SER A 423 10.80 -27.29 2.77
CA SER A 423 11.84 -28.14 2.17
C SER A 423 13.17 -27.40 2.01
N GLN A 424 13.14 -26.12 1.63
CA GLN A 424 14.34 -25.27 1.61
C GLN A 424 14.94 -25.10 3.02
N LEU A 425 14.08 -24.90 4.03
CA LEU A 425 14.52 -24.79 5.42
C LEU A 425 15.09 -26.11 5.96
N ALA A 426 14.50 -27.24 5.60
CA ALA A 426 14.97 -28.57 6.00
C ALA A 426 16.30 -28.95 5.34
N ALA A 427 16.55 -28.53 4.09
CA ALA A 427 17.82 -28.76 3.39
C ALA A 427 18.99 -27.97 4.00
N THR A 428 18.72 -26.90 4.72
CA THR A 428 19.75 -26.04 5.31
C THR A 428 20.22 -26.63 6.66
N GLN A 429 21.18 -27.56 6.60
CA GLN A 429 21.66 -28.38 7.73
C GLN A 429 22.42 -27.62 8.84
N SER A 430 22.77 -26.35 8.66
CA SER A 430 23.66 -25.61 9.58
C SER A 430 23.01 -25.17 10.89
N GLN A 431 21.68 -25.29 11.05
CA GLN A 431 20.96 -24.84 12.25
C GLN A 431 19.89 -25.86 12.67
N GLN A 432 19.94 -26.36 13.90
CA GLN A 432 18.93 -27.27 14.47
C GLN A 432 17.69 -26.55 15.05
N SER A 433 17.70 -25.22 15.10
CA SER A 433 16.58 -24.44 15.64
C SER A 433 15.32 -24.63 14.78
N TYR A 434 14.17 -24.77 15.43
CA TYR A 434 12.87 -25.00 14.78
C TYR A 434 12.77 -26.27 13.92
N GLN A 435 13.69 -27.23 14.01
CA GLN A 435 13.68 -28.45 13.18
C GLN A 435 12.36 -29.23 13.29
N ASN A 436 11.90 -29.50 14.52
CA ASN A 436 10.61 -30.18 14.76
C ASN A 436 9.42 -29.41 14.16
N THR A 437 9.44 -28.08 14.25
CA THR A 437 8.37 -27.23 13.69
C THR A 437 8.35 -27.30 12.17
N VAL A 438 9.51 -27.22 11.51
CA VAL A 438 9.62 -27.37 10.06
C VAL A 438 9.14 -28.74 9.62
N GLN A 439 9.56 -29.82 10.29
CA GLN A 439 9.13 -31.18 9.95
C GLN A 439 7.62 -31.39 10.11
N VAL A 440 7.01 -30.86 11.17
CA VAL A 440 5.55 -30.92 11.31
C VAL A 440 4.83 -30.19 10.18
N LEU A 441 5.31 -29.00 9.80
CA LEU A 441 4.71 -28.23 8.72
C LEU A 441 4.86 -28.97 7.38
N CYS A 442 6.01 -29.61 7.11
CA CYS A 442 6.17 -30.52 5.98
C CYS A 442 5.14 -31.64 6.00
N GLY A 443 4.97 -32.31 7.15
CA GLY A 443 4.04 -33.41 7.30
C GLY A 443 2.60 -33.02 6.99
N TYR A 444 2.14 -31.86 7.47
CA TYR A 444 0.81 -31.34 7.12
C TYR A 444 0.70 -30.89 5.66
N ALA A 445 1.73 -30.23 5.12
CA ALA A 445 1.71 -29.78 3.73
C ALA A 445 1.66 -30.98 2.76
N ARG A 446 2.36 -32.08 3.07
CA ARG A 446 2.30 -33.36 2.36
C ARG A 446 0.93 -34.04 2.52
N LEU A 447 0.40 -34.10 3.75
CA LEU A 447 -0.92 -34.67 4.03
C LEU A 447 -2.01 -33.97 3.23
N LEU A 448 -1.99 -32.63 3.19
CA LEU A 448 -2.96 -31.81 2.45
C LEU A 448 -2.67 -31.73 0.94
N SER A 449 -1.60 -32.38 0.48
CA SER A 449 -1.26 -32.57 -0.94
C SER A 449 -1.33 -34.05 -1.36
N ASP A 450 -2.05 -34.88 -0.59
CA ASP A 450 -2.29 -36.31 -0.80
C ASP A 450 -1.04 -37.23 -0.72
N ASP A 451 0.11 -36.74 -0.25
CA ASP A 451 1.29 -37.57 0.07
C ASP A 451 1.22 -38.10 1.51
N HIS A 452 0.34 -39.08 1.72
CA HIS A 452 0.10 -39.69 3.03
C HIS A 452 1.32 -40.44 3.59
N LYS A 453 2.18 -41.00 2.72
CA LYS A 453 3.37 -41.76 3.15
C LYS A 453 4.44 -40.81 3.67
N GLY A 454 4.80 -39.80 2.89
CA GLY A 454 5.78 -38.79 3.31
C GLY A 454 5.29 -37.98 4.50
N ALA A 455 3.98 -37.75 4.64
CA ALA A 455 3.41 -37.11 5.82
C ALA A 455 3.58 -37.95 7.10
N LEU A 456 3.37 -39.27 7.01
CA LEU A 456 3.52 -40.17 8.15
C LEU A 456 4.97 -40.21 8.65
N GLU A 457 5.93 -40.29 7.74
CA GLU A 457 7.37 -40.25 8.06
C GLU A 457 7.75 -38.94 8.77
N ASP A 458 7.29 -37.80 8.26
CA ASP A 458 7.57 -36.50 8.87
C ASP A 458 6.98 -36.38 10.29
N PHE A 459 5.74 -36.83 10.50
CA PHE A 459 5.13 -36.81 11.85
C PHE A 459 5.85 -37.75 12.81
N GLN A 460 6.28 -38.91 12.32
CA GLN A 460 6.97 -39.90 13.15
C GLN A 460 8.36 -39.41 13.55
N ALA A 461 9.10 -38.78 12.63
CA ALA A 461 10.39 -38.16 12.91
C ALA A 461 10.31 -37.09 14.03
N VAL A 462 9.22 -36.32 14.09
CA VAL A 462 9.01 -35.31 15.14
C VAL A 462 8.77 -35.95 16.50
N ILE A 463 8.02 -37.05 16.54
CA ILE A 463 7.65 -37.75 17.78
C ILE A 463 8.85 -38.53 18.34
N GLU A 464 9.67 -39.10 17.45
CA GLU A 464 10.87 -39.88 17.79
C GLU A 464 12.12 -38.99 17.96
N HIS A 465 11.98 -37.67 17.79
CA HIS A 465 13.10 -36.74 17.91
C HIS A 465 13.69 -36.75 19.34
N ASN A 466 15.02 -36.70 19.45
CA ASN A 466 15.75 -36.74 20.73
C ASN A 466 15.38 -35.59 21.70
N ALA A 467 14.98 -34.45 21.15
CA ALA A 467 14.50 -33.28 21.88
C ALA A 467 13.15 -32.83 21.31
N PRO A 468 12.02 -33.42 21.74
CA PRO A 468 10.71 -33.14 21.19
C PRO A 468 10.20 -31.76 21.64
N HIS A 469 9.66 -30.96 20.71
CA HIS A 469 9.03 -29.67 21.02
C HIS A 469 7.53 -29.89 21.28
N PRO A 470 6.99 -29.54 22.46
CA PRO A 470 5.63 -29.94 22.87
C PRO A 470 4.52 -29.61 21.87
N SER A 471 4.45 -28.38 21.37
CA SER A 471 3.41 -27.97 20.38
C SER A 471 3.59 -28.69 19.03
N SER A 472 4.84 -28.91 18.60
CA SER A 472 5.12 -29.65 17.37
C SER A 472 4.70 -31.12 17.52
N CYS A 473 5.00 -31.75 18.66
CA CYS A 473 4.57 -33.13 18.92
C CYS A 473 3.05 -33.27 18.99
N VAL A 474 2.34 -32.30 19.59
CA VAL A 474 0.87 -32.29 19.61
C VAL A 474 0.31 -32.22 18.19
N ARG A 475 0.84 -31.32 17.35
CA ARG A 475 0.47 -31.23 15.94
C ARG A 475 0.79 -32.54 15.19
N ALA A 476 1.97 -33.13 15.40
CA ALA A 476 2.36 -34.40 14.78
C ALA A 476 1.45 -35.56 15.18
N LEU A 477 1.10 -35.65 16.46
CA LEU A 477 0.15 -36.65 16.98
C LEU A 477 -1.23 -36.50 16.33
N CYS A 478 -1.75 -35.28 16.23
CA CYS A 478 -3.05 -35.04 15.58
C CYS A 478 -3.00 -35.43 14.09
N GLY A 479 -1.92 -35.11 13.39
CA GLY A 479 -1.74 -35.40 11.96
C GLY A 479 -1.59 -36.90 11.70
N ARG A 480 -0.76 -37.59 12.48
CA ARG A 480 -0.63 -39.05 12.45
C ARG A 480 -1.94 -39.75 12.82
N GLY A 481 -2.65 -39.25 13.83
CA GLY A 481 -3.95 -39.77 14.24
C GLY A 481 -4.99 -39.64 13.13
N LEU A 482 -4.98 -38.54 12.38
CA LEU A 482 -5.82 -38.34 11.20
C LEU A 482 -5.50 -39.35 10.09
N LEU A 483 -4.21 -39.56 9.75
CA LEU A 483 -3.78 -40.57 8.77
C LEU A 483 -4.24 -41.98 9.19
N ARG A 484 -4.10 -42.32 10.48
CA ARG A 484 -4.59 -43.60 11.03
C ARG A 484 -6.10 -43.75 10.93
N MET A 485 -6.86 -42.67 11.12
CA MET A 485 -8.31 -42.69 10.99
C MET A 485 -8.72 -42.97 9.55
N MET A 486 -8.08 -42.29 8.59
CA MET A 486 -8.31 -42.53 7.17
C MET A 486 -7.91 -43.94 6.75
N GLY A 487 -6.91 -44.54 7.42
CA GLY A 487 -6.52 -45.94 7.28
C GLY A 487 -7.38 -46.95 8.05
N GLY A 488 -8.45 -46.52 8.73
CA GLY A 488 -9.34 -47.40 9.51
C GLY A 488 -8.82 -47.86 10.87
N LEU A 489 -7.68 -47.34 11.33
CA LEU A 489 -7.03 -47.70 12.59
C LEU A 489 -7.56 -46.86 13.77
N ASN A 490 -8.87 -46.95 14.00
CA ASN A 490 -9.62 -46.06 14.91
C ASN A 490 -9.09 -46.04 16.36
N TYR A 491 -8.70 -47.18 16.91
CA TYR A 491 -8.16 -47.25 18.27
C TYR A 491 -6.81 -46.50 18.39
N LEU A 492 -5.93 -46.64 17.38
CA LEU A 492 -4.65 -45.93 17.36
C LEU A 492 -4.82 -44.43 17.12
N THR A 493 -5.84 -44.03 16.35
CA THR A 493 -6.27 -42.63 16.26
C THR A 493 -6.62 -42.08 17.63
N ALA A 494 -7.49 -42.76 18.39
CA ALA A 494 -7.87 -42.32 19.72
C ALA A 494 -6.66 -42.20 20.66
N LEU A 495 -5.72 -43.13 20.57
CA LEU A 495 -4.48 -43.11 21.36
C LEU A 495 -3.63 -41.85 21.10
N ASP A 496 -3.49 -41.46 19.83
CA ASP A 496 -2.74 -40.26 19.45
C ASP A 496 -3.42 -39.00 19.98
N TYR A 497 -4.75 -38.90 19.86
CA TYR A 497 -5.51 -37.75 20.35
C TYR A 497 -5.60 -37.69 21.88
N VAL A 498 -5.67 -38.83 22.58
CA VAL A 498 -5.53 -38.89 24.04
C VAL A 498 -4.17 -38.33 24.46
N THR A 499 -3.11 -38.74 23.78
CA THR A 499 -1.75 -38.29 24.08
C THR A 499 -1.61 -36.80 23.79
N ALA A 500 -2.11 -36.32 22.65
CA ALA A 500 -2.09 -34.91 22.27
C ALA A 500 -2.86 -34.03 23.27
N SER A 501 -4.05 -34.46 23.69
CA SER A 501 -4.91 -33.73 24.64
C SER A 501 -4.28 -33.62 26.03
N ARG A 502 -3.52 -34.65 26.45
CA ARG A 502 -2.79 -34.63 27.72
C ARG A 502 -1.59 -33.68 27.71
N LEU A 503 -0.95 -33.53 26.55
CA LEU A 503 0.23 -32.67 26.40
C LEU A 503 -0.17 -31.19 26.34
N HIS A 504 -1.09 -30.83 25.43
CA HIS A 504 -1.53 -29.45 25.26
C HIS A 504 -2.93 -29.37 24.60
N PRO A 505 -4.03 -29.34 25.39
CA PRO A 505 -5.39 -29.45 24.86
C PRO A 505 -5.76 -28.31 23.89
N GLN A 506 -5.41 -27.07 24.23
CA GLN A 506 -5.70 -25.91 23.37
C GLN A 506 -4.99 -25.98 22.01
N GLU A 507 -3.78 -26.57 21.96
CA GLU A 507 -3.04 -26.70 20.69
C GLU A 507 -3.63 -27.84 19.85
N ALA A 508 -4.07 -28.93 20.50
CA ALA A 508 -4.82 -29.98 19.84
C ALA A 508 -6.14 -29.45 19.26
N ALA A 509 -6.88 -28.63 20.01
CA ALA A 509 -8.13 -27.99 19.55
C ALA A 509 -7.89 -27.09 18.33
N LEU A 510 -6.87 -26.22 18.40
CA LEU A 510 -6.44 -25.38 17.28
C LEU A 510 -6.07 -26.23 16.06
N THR A 511 -5.29 -27.29 16.27
CA THR A 511 -4.84 -28.19 15.19
C THR A 511 -6.02 -28.86 14.49
N VAL A 512 -6.99 -29.38 15.25
CA VAL A 512 -8.20 -30.00 14.69
C VAL A 512 -9.02 -28.98 13.90
N ARG A 513 -9.18 -27.76 14.42
CA ARG A 513 -9.99 -26.72 13.75
C ARG A 513 -9.31 -26.08 12.54
N CYS A 514 -7.99 -26.14 12.44
CA CYS A 514 -7.23 -25.52 11.36
C CYS A 514 -6.74 -26.52 10.31
N LEU A 515 -6.08 -27.59 10.75
CA LEU A 515 -5.26 -28.45 9.90
C LEU A 515 -5.92 -29.78 9.55
N VAL A 516 -6.99 -30.17 10.24
CA VAL A 516 -7.84 -31.29 9.81
C VAL A 516 -8.80 -30.77 8.72
N PRO A 517 -8.87 -31.43 7.55
CA PRO A 517 -9.81 -31.08 6.49
C PRO A 517 -11.25 -31.00 7.01
N TRP A 518 -11.99 -29.96 6.61
CA TRP A 518 -13.32 -29.64 7.15
C TRP A 518 -14.32 -30.80 7.02
N ASN A 519 -14.21 -31.60 5.95
CA ASN A 519 -15.02 -32.80 5.70
C ASN A 519 -14.70 -33.95 6.67
N CYS A 520 -13.48 -34.03 7.19
CA CYS A 520 -13.03 -35.10 8.10
C CYS A 520 -13.28 -34.80 9.58
N ARG A 521 -13.47 -33.52 9.97
CA ARG A 521 -13.57 -33.13 11.39
C ARG A 521 -14.74 -33.79 12.12
N GLY A 522 -15.91 -33.89 11.47
CA GLY A 522 -17.08 -34.53 12.05
C GLY A 522 -16.88 -36.04 12.26
N LEU A 523 -16.28 -36.73 11.27
CA LEU A 523 -15.94 -38.14 11.39
C LEU A 523 -14.92 -38.35 12.52
N LEU A 524 -13.87 -37.54 12.57
CA LEU A 524 -12.87 -37.58 13.63
C LEU A 524 -13.51 -37.43 15.01
N PHE A 525 -14.40 -36.46 15.19
CA PHE A 525 -15.12 -36.27 16.45
C PHE A 525 -15.88 -37.53 16.87
N THR A 526 -16.64 -38.14 15.94
CA THR A 526 -17.39 -39.37 16.24
C THR A 526 -16.49 -40.56 16.56
N VAL A 527 -15.40 -40.76 15.81
CA VAL A 527 -14.43 -41.83 16.05
C VAL A 527 -13.78 -41.67 17.42
N LEU A 528 -13.36 -40.45 17.78
CA LEU A 528 -12.74 -40.18 19.08
C LEU A 528 -13.72 -40.40 20.24
N LEU A 529 -14.98 -39.99 20.07
CA LEU A 529 -16.02 -40.19 21.09
C LEU A 529 -16.29 -41.67 21.33
N GLU A 530 -16.49 -42.46 20.26
CA GLU A 530 -16.78 -43.89 20.38
C GLU A 530 -15.57 -44.68 20.90
N GLN A 531 -14.38 -44.41 20.40
CA GLN A 531 -13.17 -45.09 20.89
C GLN A 531 -12.82 -44.69 22.33
N GLY A 532 -13.13 -43.45 22.74
CA GLY A 532 -13.03 -43.02 24.13
C GLY A 532 -13.92 -43.85 25.06
N ARG A 533 -15.16 -44.15 24.65
CA ARG A 533 -16.04 -45.06 25.40
C ARG A 533 -15.47 -46.47 25.49
N VAL A 534 -15.04 -47.04 24.36
CA VAL A 534 -14.44 -48.38 24.30
C VAL A 534 -13.23 -48.50 25.22
N MET A 535 -12.39 -47.46 25.32
CA MET A 535 -11.24 -47.43 26.24
C MET A 535 -11.66 -47.50 27.72
N LEU A 536 -12.78 -46.88 28.11
CA LEU A 536 -13.30 -46.95 29.48
C LEU A 536 -13.93 -48.32 29.77
N GLU A 537 -14.71 -48.86 28.82
CA GLU A 537 -15.39 -50.15 28.96
C GLU A 537 -14.40 -51.32 29.07
N GLY A 538 -13.38 -51.35 28.21
CA GLY A 538 -12.33 -52.38 28.24
C GLY A 538 -11.45 -52.35 29.51
N THR A 539 -11.47 -51.25 30.27
CA THR A 539 -10.80 -51.15 31.58
C THR A 539 -11.61 -51.82 32.70
N GLY A 540 -12.94 -51.95 32.54
CA GLY A 540 -13.85 -52.58 33.49
C GLY A 540 -13.77 -54.11 33.51
N GLU A 541 -13.67 -54.74 32.33
CA GLU A 541 -13.67 -56.21 32.21
C GLU A 541 -12.44 -56.90 32.82
N HIS A 542 -11.31 -56.19 32.88
CA HIS A 542 -10.10 -56.72 33.53
C HIS A 542 -10.16 -56.64 35.06
N LYS A 543 -10.85 -55.64 35.64
CA LYS A 543 -11.05 -55.54 37.09
C LYS A 543 -12.03 -56.60 37.62
N SER A 544 -13.00 -57.03 36.80
CA SER A 544 -13.90 -58.13 37.15
C SER A 544 -13.24 -59.50 37.05
N LYS A 545 -12.34 -59.72 36.08
CA LYS A 545 -11.58 -60.97 35.95
C LYS A 545 -10.47 -61.13 36.99
N SER A 546 -9.89 -60.03 37.50
CA SER A 546 -8.88 -60.10 38.56
C SER A 546 -9.46 -60.40 39.96
N ARG A 547 -10.79 -60.36 40.13
CA ARG A 547 -11.47 -60.73 41.38
C ARG A 547 -12.01 -62.17 41.38
N SER A 548 -11.91 -62.89 40.27
CA SER A 548 -12.53 -64.23 40.11
C SER A 548 -11.53 -65.39 40.00
N THR A 549 -10.26 -65.17 40.33
CA THR A 549 -9.22 -66.21 40.32
C THR A 549 -8.42 -66.23 41.62
N GLU A 550 -9.13 -66.51 42.71
CA GLU A 550 -8.57 -67.16 43.89
C GLU A 550 -9.33 -68.47 44.05
N ASP A 551 -8.94 -69.49 43.27
CA ASP A 551 -9.10 -70.92 43.58
C ASP A 551 -8.84 -71.73 42.30
N SER A 552 -7.59 -72.16 42.15
CA SER A 552 -7.16 -73.46 41.59
C SER A 552 -5.66 -73.40 41.34
N GLN A 553 -4.91 -73.85 42.33
CA GLN A 553 -3.53 -74.28 42.16
C GLN A 553 -3.53 -75.61 41.39
N HIS A 554 -2.73 -75.74 40.33
CA HIS A 554 -1.57 -76.65 40.29
C HIS A 554 -1.01 -76.75 38.85
N LEU A 555 0.28 -76.38 38.72
CA LEU A 555 1.41 -77.05 38.04
C LEU A 555 1.25 -77.49 36.57
N GLN A 556 2.22 -77.40 35.66
CA GLN A 556 3.67 -77.09 35.55
C GLN A 556 3.92 -77.18 34.02
N GLN A 557 4.90 -76.58 33.34
CA GLN A 557 6.22 -76.11 33.70
C GLN A 557 6.83 -75.32 32.51
N GLU A 558 7.59 -74.27 32.84
CA GLU A 558 8.90 -73.88 32.28
C GLU A 558 9.04 -73.51 30.76
N ASP A 559 9.75 -72.44 30.35
CA ASP A 559 10.79 -71.69 31.05
C ASP A 559 11.08 -70.31 30.41
N GLN A 560 11.66 -69.41 31.22
CA GLN A 560 12.47 -68.23 30.85
C GLN A 560 11.80 -66.92 30.34
N LEU A 561 11.50 -66.02 31.29
CA LEU A 561 12.32 -64.82 31.57
C LEU A 561 11.57 -63.90 32.55
N ASN A 562 12.02 -63.92 33.80
CA ASN A 562 11.42 -63.14 34.88
C ASN A 562 12.44 -62.15 35.45
N VAL A 563 12.60 -60.98 34.82
CA VAL A 563 13.11 -59.76 35.46
C VAL A 563 12.52 -58.53 34.76
N MET A 564 11.28 -58.15 35.09
CA MET A 564 10.84 -56.74 34.94
C MET A 564 9.61 -56.40 35.80
N SER A 565 9.70 -56.67 37.10
CA SER A 565 8.76 -56.13 38.08
C SER A 565 9.11 -54.65 38.37
N LYS A 566 8.49 -53.73 37.60
CA LYS A 566 8.14 -52.32 37.94
C LYS A 566 7.91 -51.46 36.67
N ARG A 567 6.97 -51.84 35.80
CA ARG A 567 6.61 -50.99 34.65
C ARG A 567 5.15 -51.03 34.21
N ASP A 568 4.22 -51.37 35.09
CA ASP A 568 2.79 -51.37 34.74
C ASP A 568 2.03 -50.21 35.37
N ASN A 569 2.28 -49.00 34.83
CA ASN A 569 1.38 -47.84 34.94
C ASN A 569 1.21 -47.11 33.58
N HIS A 570 1.63 -47.74 32.48
CA HIS A 570 1.69 -47.11 31.15
C HIS A 570 0.75 -47.77 30.12
N ARG A 571 -0.46 -48.18 30.53
CA ARG A 571 -1.54 -48.39 29.55
C ARG A 571 -2.09 -47.03 29.14
N SER A 572 -1.70 -46.54 27.97
CA SER A 572 -2.05 -45.22 27.42
C SER A 572 -3.56 -44.96 27.23
N GLY A 573 -4.40 -45.99 27.35
CA GLY A 573 -5.86 -45.90 27.51
C GLY A 573 -6.33 -45.68 28.96
N THR A 574 -5.54 -44.98 29.80
CA THR A 574 -5.97 -44.69 31.19
C THR A 574 -7.25 -43.84 31.22
N PRO A 575 -8.13 -44.01 32.22
CA PRO A 575 -9.28 -43.13 32.43
C PRO A 575 -8.92 -41.63 32.49
N ALA A 576 -7.73 -41.29 33.01
CA ALA A 576 -7.22 -39.92 33.00
C ALA A 576 -6.96 -39.38 31.58
N GLY A 577 -6.46 -40.23 30.66
CA GLY A 577 -6.27 -39.85 29.27
C GLY A 577 -7.58 -39.69 28.52
N VAL A 578 -8.56 -40.58 28.77
CA VAL A 578 -9.90 -40.43 28.20
C VAL A 578 -10.58 -39.17 28.73
N HIS A 579 -10.38 -38.82 30.01
CA HIS A 579 -10.85 -37.55 30.56
C HIS A 579 -10.25 -36.34 29.82
N SER A 580 -8.94 -36.30 29.57
CA SER A 580 -8.31 -35.24 28.77
C SER A 580 -8.86 -35.17 27.34
N LEU A 581 -9.09 -36.32 26.70
CA LEU A 581 -9.73 -36.37 25.38
C LEU A 581 -11.16 -35.81 25.42
N ALA A 582 -11.93 -36.16 26.44
CA ALA A 582 -13.31 -35.68 26.60
C ALA A 582 -13.36 -34.16 26.78
N LEU A 583 -12.41 -33.57 27.53
CA LEU A 583 -12.28 -32.11 27.63
C LEU A 583 -11.95 -31.46 26.28
N LEU A 584 -11.04 -32.05 25.48
CA LEU A 584 -10.78 -31.58 24.11
C LEU A 584 -12.06 -31.63 23.27
N LEU A 585 -12.83 -32.71 23.33
CA LEU A 585 -14.07 -32.84 22.57
C LEU A 585 -15.14 -31.82 23.02
N MET A 586 -15.21 -31.50 24.32
CA MET A 586 -16.05 -30.41 24.82
C MET A 586 -15.61 -29.03 24.30
N GLU A 587 -14.30 -28.78 24.19
CA GLU A 587 -13.78 -27.55 23.58
C GLU A 587 -14.13 -27.46 22.08
N LEU A 588 -14.04 -28.58 21.35
CA LEU A 588 -14.33 -28.64 19.92
C LEU A 588 -15.81 -28.41 19.61
N GLN A 589 -16.71 -28.95 20.42
CA GLN A 589 -18.16 -28.80 20.27
C GLN A 589 -18.81 -28.51 21.64
N PRO A 590 -18.87 -27.23 22.06
CA PRO A 590 -19.51 -26.83 23.30
C PRO A 590 -20.99 -27.20 23.31
N GLY A 591 -21.48 -27.77 24.42
CA GLY A 591 -22.87 -28.15 24.60
C GLY A 591 -23.28 -29.50 23.98
N ALA A 592 -22.33 -30.29 23.47
CA ALA A 592 -22.60 -31.66 23.07
C ALA A 592 -22.65 -32.60 24.31
N ASP A 593 -23.74 -33.36 24.46
CA ASP A 593 -23.92 -34.28 25.58
C ASP A 593 -22.89 -35.42 25.58
N GLY A 594 -22.48 -35.90 24.40
CA GLY A 594 -21.57 -37.04 24.25
C GLY A 594 -20.24 -36.84 24.98
N PRO A 595 -19.48 -35.77 24.69
CA PRO A 595 -18.24 -35.44 25.39
C PRO A 595 -18.41 -35.21 26.90
N GLN A 596 -19.49 -34.56 27.33
CA GLN A 596 -19.77 -34.32 28.76
C GLN A 596 -20.01 -35.63 29.51
N ILE A 597 -20.79 -36.54 28.89
CA ILE A 597 -21.01 -37.89 29.36
C ILE A 597 -19.69 -38.65 29.45
N LEU A 598 -18.87 -38.61 28.40
CA LEU A 598 -17.58 -39.30 28.37
C LEU A 598 -16.64 -38.78 29.47
N ALA A 599 -16.63 -37.46 29.70
CA ALA A 599 -15.84 -36.83 30.76
C ALA A 599 -16.32 -37.26 32.15
N ALA A 600 -17.63 -37.34 32.38
CA ALA A 600 -18.22 -37.81 33.63
C ALA A 600 -17.95 -39.30 33.89
N ASP A 601 -18.09 -40.15 32.87
CA ASP A 601 -17.79 -41.58 32.95
C ASP A 601 -16.30 -41.82 33.26
N ALA A 602 -15.40 -41.01 32.68
CA ALA A 602 -13.98 -41.05 32.99
C ALA A 602 -13.67 -40.58 34.43
N LEU A 603 -14.31 -39.51 34.91
CA LEU A 603 -14.18 -39.04 36.30
C LEU A 603 -14.70 -40.07 37.32
N TYR A 604 -15.80 -40.74 36.99
CA TYR A 604 -16.34 -41.83 37.79
C TYR A 604 -15.34 -42.98 37.93
N GLN A 605 -14.72 -43.43 36.83
CA GLN A 605 -13.67 -44.46 36.85
C GLN A 605 -12.40 -44.05 37.60
N LEU A 606 -12.14 -42.74 37.72
CA LEU A 606 -11.08 -42.16 38.54
C LEU A 606 -11.46 -42.01 40.03
N GLY A 607 -12.69 -42.34 40.42
CA GLY A 607 -13.20 -42.17 41.79
C GLY A 607 -13.60 -40.73 42.15
N ARG A 608 -13.61 -39.80 41.18
CA ARG A 608 -13.94 -38.37 41.37
C ARG A 608 -15.44 -38.11 41.15
N VAL A 609 -16.26 -38.82 41.92
CA VAL A 609 -17.74 -38.89 41.73
C VAL A 609 -18.41 -37.52 41.89
N GLU A 610 -17.98 -36.71 42.85
CA GLU A 610 -18.52 -35.35 43.07
C GLU A 610 -18.30 -34.43 41.88
N GLU A 611 -17.14 -34.54 41.22
CA GLU A 611 -16.83 -33.73 40.04
C GLU A 611 -17.62 -34.20 38.82
N ALA A 612 -17.77 -35.51 38.64
CA ALA A 612 -18.64 -36.08 37.62
C ALA A 612 -20.09 -35.60 37.78
N TYR A 613 -20.60 -35.58 39.02
CA TYR A 613 -21.95 -35.10 39.33
C TYR A 613 -22.11 -33.60 39.04
N ARG A 614 -21.19 -32.75 39.50
CA ARG A 614 -21.22 -31.30 39.22
C ARG A 614 -21.12 -31.00 37.72
N LEU A 615 -20.31 -31.76 36.99
CA LEU A 615 -20.15 -31.63 35.54
C LEU A 615 -21.45 -31.91 34.79
N LEU A 616 -22.19 -32.96 35.16
CA LEU A 616 -23.46 -33.28 34.52
C LEU A 616 -24.61 -32.37 34.99
N LEU A 617 -24.56 -31.85 36.22
CA LEU A 617 -25.52 -30.86 36.68
C LEU A 617 -25.41 -29.52 35.96
N SER A 618 -24.19 -29.10 35.58
CA SER A 618 -23.96 -27.82 34.91
C SER A 618 -24.51 -27.78 33.46
N VAL A 619 -24.95 -28.92 32.92
CA VAL A 619 -25.62 -29.04 31.62
C VAL A 619 -26.97 -28.29 31.59
N GLY A 620 -27.51 -27.91 32.75
CA GLY A 620 -28.63 -26.98 32.88
C GLY A 620 -30.00 -27.57 32.51
N PRO A 621 -31.10 -26.82 32.74
CA PRO A 621 -32.48 -27.30 32.59
C PRO A 621 -33.00 -27.22 31.15
N THR A 622 -32.15 -26.95 30.15
CA THR A 622 -32.52 -26.99 28.72
C THR A 622 -32.70 -28.43 28.26
N GLY A 623 -33.75 -29.08 28.77
CA GLY A 623 -34.20 -30.43 28.44
C GLY A 623 -33.13 -31.50 28.71
N PRO A 624 -32.91 -31.93 29.97
CA PRO A 624 -31.92 -32.96 30.25
C PRO A 624 -32.31 -34.25 29.51
N ARG A 625 -31.49 -34.63 28.52
CA ARG A 625 -31.76 -35.79 27.67
C ARG A 625 -31.58 -37.07 28.48
N ALA A 626 -32.38 -38.10 28.17
CA ALA A 626 -32.41 -39.37 28.90
C ALA A 626 -31.02 -39.96 29.29
N PRO A 627 -29.96 -39.89 28.44
CA PRO A 627 -28.64 -40.41 28.80
C PRO A 627 -27.92 -39.64 29.92
N VAL A 628 -28.17 -38.33 30.06
CA VAL A 628 -27.61 -37.47 31.11
C VAL A 628 -28.35 -37.72 32.42
N LEU A 629 -29.68 -37.80 32.39
CA LEU A 629 -30.51 -38.11 33.56
C LEU A 629 -30.17 -39.48 34.16
N ALA A 630 -30.02 -40.50 33.31
CA ALA A 630 -29.64 -41.84 33.76
C ALA A 630 -28.30 -41.83 34.53
N ARG A 631 -27.31 -41.08 34.03
CA ARG A 631 -25.99 -40.95 34.69
C ARG A 631 -26.05 -40.12 35.96
N LEU A 632 -26.84 -39.05 35.99
CA LEU A 632 -27.09 -38.28 37.21
C LEU A 632 -27.72 -39.15 38.31
N ALA A 633 -28.71 -39.98 37.96
CA ALA A 633 -29.33 -40.91 38.90
C ALA A 633 -28.34 -41.95 39.44
N LEU A 634 -27.50 -42.54 38.56
CA LEU A 634 -26.45 -43.48 38.98
C LEU A 634 -25.43 -42.82 39.93
N LEU A 635 -25.01 -41.59 39.63
CA LEU A 635 -24.08 -40.85 40.50
C LEU A 635 -24.73 -40.48 41.84
N GLN A 636 -26.02 -40.14 41.87
CA GLN A 636 -26.75 -39.87 43.12
C GLN A 636 -26.85 -41.13 44.00
N LEU A 637 -27.16 -42.28 43.41
CA LEU A 637 -27.17 -43.56 44.12
C LEU A 637 -25.79 -43.88 44.71
N HIS A 638 -24.72 -43.69 43.93
CA HIS A 638 -23.35 -43.91 44.40
C HIS A 638 -22.92 -42.95 45.54
N ARG A 639 -23.53 -41.76 45.61
CA ARG A 639 -23.29 -40.78 46.69
C ARG A 639 -24.10 -41.09 47.96
N GLY A 640 -24.98 -42.08 47.95
CA GLY A 640 -25.80 -42.47 49.09
C GLY A 640 -26.99 -41.54 49.36
N PHE A 641 -27.33 -40.64 48.43
CA PHE A 641 -28.50 -39.77 48.54
C PHE A 641 -29.73 -40.47 47.96
N LEU A 642 -30.42 -41.25 48.78
CA LEU A 642 -31.78 -41.72 48.52
C LEU A 642 -32.76 -40.67 49.06
N TYR A 643 -33.08 -39.65 48.26
CA TYR A 643 -34.29 -38.86 48.52
C TYR A 643 -35.49 -39.63 47.94
N ASP A 644 -36.59 -39.66 48.71
CA ASP A 644 -37.83 -40.40 48.42
C ASP A 644 -38.10 -40.56 46.93
N THR A 645 -38.10 -41.82 46.49
CA THR A 645 -38.34 -42.27 45.12
C THR A 645 -39.80 -42.02 44.72
N ASN A 646 -40.15 -40.75 44.52
CA ASN A 646 -41.41 -40.30 43.93
C ASN A 646 -41.14 -39.08 43.03
N GLN A 647 -40.60 -39.33 41.84
CA GLN A 647 -40.84 -38.51 40.63
C GLN A 647 -40.77 -39.38 39.38
#